data_AF-A0A6B1BL00-F1
#
_entry.id   AF-A0A6B1BL00-F1
#
_cell.length_a   1.000
_cell.length_b   1.000
_cell.length_c   1.000
_cell.angle_alpha   90.00
_cell.angle_beta   90.00
_cell.angle_gamma   90.00
#
_symmetry.space_group_name_H-M   'P 1'
#
loop_
_entity.id
_entity.type
_entity.pdbx_description
1 polymer ?
#
loop_
_entity_poly.entity_id
_entity_poly.type
_entity_poly.pdbx_seq_one_letter_code
_entity_poly.pdbx_strand_id
1 'polypeptide(L)'
;MSDAEVKRLYGSATVSPSEDVVAGSCGTWTLTYTAGEKGVARGGTIRIYTDADSDRATPQMDDSAGADYLTVDAPREARVGALVQSMMSLLLTVNGRALAAGEQVSVTYGDTTGGGPGFRSQTFAEAQHFFWVAVDAGDGEAAILPDPPSLRIVGGEAVKLVINAPSIVESDKPFRIQVKAEDAWGNPAVSYHGDVVLNGNDVRVPQTASFGDADGGVRWVDECVVERGGIHRIDAEDGTLVAQSNPIACRNAAPQFALYWGDSHGGQVAMAEKIPDFFRYARDVAAIHFAGYQRNDHVLSKRDWVSQQETERAYNQPGQFVALPGFEWSAQTTRGGHHNVYFRRHDQPIRRSGHEGLADKSDEDTDLRHITEVYEAYRGTDTVITAHVGGEHSDLQYHDPYLEPAVEVTSDHGTFEWILQETFERNYRMGFFGGSDSHNGRPGGDTPGFQHRRYAKAGLAAVYAPELTIESVLDAYKARRIYATTGARILLHTSCEDHWMGEEFTTGKTPRISAFVAGTAPYESVELFRGLERIYSHPIEGAKDRNRVRILWEGASRKSSYSGVIWEGTLRVSGRAINGVEKIRFDSPRSRVFDVTDEGLRWYSVACGYRSGLILDLPGDGDVDIECVVNTSVITGPLFGDQGIKPPRRMSYAPAEKVGFHVGSSDLENGPVTMELGPLNRRVTIDFAPEAQAAGEVSFDFTDEDAKPGINPYYVRVVQTDMEMAWSSPIFVDYAVEED
;
A
#
# COMPACT_ATOMS: atom_id res chain seq x y z
N MET A 1 17.00 31.54 -17.26
CA MET A 1 17.33 31.16 -18.64
C MET A 1 16.11 30.46 -19.20
N SER A 2 15.78 30.68 -20.47
CA SER A 2 14.77 29.86 -21.17
C SER A 2 15.30 28.45 -21.41
N ASP A 3 14.42 27.46 -21.59
CA ASP A 3 14.81 26.08 -21.89
C ASP A 3 15.72 26.00 -23.12
N ALA A 4 15.43 26.78 -24.17
CA ALA A 4 16.26 26.85 -25.37
C ALA A 4 17.70 27.33 -25.05
N GLU A 5 17.85 28.29 -24.13
CA GLU A 5 19.16 28.76 -23.69
C GLU A 5 19.89 27.72 -22.84
N VAL A 6 19.18 27.06 -21.92
CA VAL A 6 19.77 25.99 -21.09
C VAL A 6 20.27 24.86 -21.99
N LYS A 7 19.45 24.40 -22.94
CA LYS A 7 19.82 23.35 -23.90
C LYS A 7 21.02 23.73 -24.75
N ARG A 8 21.08 24.96 -25.26
CA ARG A 8 22.24 25.45 -26.02
C ARG A 8 23.51 25.50 -25.18
N LEU A 9 23.43 26.03 -23.96
CA LEU A 9 24.60 26.28 -23.11
C LEU A 9 25.10 25.02 -22.41
N TYR A 10 24.20 24.23 -21.84
CA TYR A 10 24.52 23.08 -21.00
C TYR A 10 24.35 21.74 -21.72
N GLY A 11 23.58 21.67 -22.81
CA GLY A 11 23.50 20.50 -23.67
C GLY A 11 22.16 19.76 -23.59
N SER A 12 22.18 18.47 -23.93
CA SER A 12 20.98 17.62 -23.99
C SER A 12 21.28 16.18 -23.61
N ALA A 13 20.25 15.42 -23.25
CA ALA A 13 20.36 13.99 -22.96
C ALA A 13 19.31 13.16 -23.73
N THR A 14 19.67 11.92 -24.04
CA THR A 14 18.79 10.93 -24.70
C THR A 14 18.93 9.57 -24.03
N VAL A 15 17.92 8.70 -24.14
CA VAL A 15 17.98 7.30 -23.69
C VAL A 15 17.64 6.36 -24.85
N SER A 16 18.36 5.24 -24.95
CA SER A 16 18.11 4.20 -25.97
C SER A 16 18.38 2.79 -25.43
N PRO A 17 17.61 1.76 -25.84
CA PRO A 17 16.40 1.85 -26.65
C PRO A 17 15.28 2.60 -25.89
N SER A 18 14.32 3.15 -26.63
CA SER A 18 13.20 3.91 -26.07
C SER A 18 11.85 3.18 -26.20
N GLU A 19 11.90 1.87 -26.39
CA GLU A 19 10.72 1.00 -26.44
C GLU A 19 10.13 0.84 -25.03
N ASP A 20 8.88 0.37 -24.97
CA ASP A 20 8.19 0.09 -23.70
C ASP A 20 8.99 -0.93 -22.89
N VAL A 21 9.18 -0.63 -21.61
CA VAL A 21 9.91 -1.46 -20.65
C VAL A 21 8.91 -2.23 -19.81
N VAL A 22 9.04 -3.56 -19.77
CA VAL A 22 8.21 -4.38 -18.89
C VAL A 22 8.61 -4.15 -17.43
N ALA A 23 7.61 -3.98 -16.56
CA ALA A 23 7.81 -3.78 -15.14
C ALA A 23 8.59 -4.96 -14.51
N GLY A 24 9.64 -4.63 -13.76
CA GLY A 24 10.54 -5.60 -13.11
C GLY A 24 11.43 -6.41 -14.05
N SER A 25 11.40 -6.19 -15.37
CA SER A 25 12.27 -6.90 -16.31
C SER A 25 13.71 -6.40 -16.26
N CYS A 26 14.66 -7.28 -16.58
CA CYS A 26 16.04 -6.88 -16.81
C CYS A 26 16.28 -6.46 -18.27
N GLY A 27 17.01 -5.36 -18.48
CA GLY A 27 17.36 -4.86 -19.81
C GLY A 27 18.62 -4.00 -19.81
N THR A 28 18.98 -3.49 -21.00
CA THR A 28 20.14 -2.61 -21.18
C THR A 28 19.68 -1.28 -21.76
N TRP A 29 19.99 -0.18 -21.08
CA TRP A 29 19.66 1.17 -21.54
C TRP A 29 20.88 2.08 -21.45
N THR A 30 21.16 2.78 -22.54
CA THR A 30 22.23 3.78 -22.61
C THR A 30 21.63 5.16 -22.56
N LEU A 31 21.99 5.93 -21.53
CA LEU A 31 21.73 7.35 -21.43
C LEU A 31 22.95 8.11 -21.92
N THR A 32 22.78 8.93 -22.95
CA THR A 32 23.84 9.75 -23.55
C THR A 32 23.60 11.21 -23.27
N TYR A 33 24.52 11.84 -22.55
CA TYR A 33 24.61 13.30 -22.42
C TYR A 33 25.53 13.86 -23.50
N THR A 34 25.11 14.93 -24.18
CA THR A 34 25.91 15.70 -25.13
C THR A 34 26.14 17.10 -24.58
N ALA A 35 27.40 17.50 -24.42
CA ALA A 35 27.76 18.78 -23.83
C ALA A 35 27.36 19.98 -24.71
N GLY A 36 26.79 21.01 -24.09
CA GLY A 36 26.45 22.29 -24.73
C GLY A 36 27.67 23.20 -24.94
N GLU A 37 27.41 24.43 -25.37
CA GLU A 37 28.46 25.43 -25.69
C GLU A 37 29.44 25.71 -24.54
N LYS A 38 28.99 25.62 -23.27
CA LYS A 38 29.87 25.80 -22.11
C LYS A 38 30.88 24.66 -21.94
N GLY A 39 30.60 23.47 -22.50
CA GLY A 39 31.31 22.26 -22.12
C GLY A 39 31.11 21.90 -20.65
N VAL A 40 31.95 21.02 -20.12
CA VAL A 40 32.03 20.72 -18.68
C VAL A 40 33.49 20.75 -18.25
N ALA A 41 33.86 21.74 -17.44
CA ALA A 41 35.24 21.92 -17.01
C ALA A 41 35.71 20.79 -16.07
N ARG A 42 37.03 20.75 -15.84
CA ARG A 42 37.61 19.87 -14.82
C ARG A 42 37.02 20.22 -13.44
N GLY A 43 36.52 19.21 -12.74
CA GLY A 43 35.79 19.36 -11.47
C GLY A 43 34.28 19.58 -11.65
N GLY A 44 33.82 19.89 -12.86
CA GLY A 44 32.39 19.95 -13.19
C GLY A 44 31.72 18.58 -13.07
N THR A 45 30.41 18.59 -12.89
CA THR A 45 29.63 17.39 -12.61
C THR A 45 28.42 17.24 -13.52
N ILE A 46 28.05 16.00 -13.80
CA ILE A 46 26.83 15.62 -14.50
C ILE A 46 26.09 14.65 -13.59
N ARG A 47 24.94 15.04 -13.06
CA ARG A 47 24.10 14.21 -12.19
C ARG A 47 22.91 13.70 -12.97
N ILE A 48 22.76 12.39 -13.06
CA ILE A 48 21.59 11.71 -13.63
C ILE A 48 20.72 11.22 -12.48
N TYR A 49 19.45 11.62 -12.44
CA TYR A 49 18.54 11.24 -11.36
C TYR A 49 17.09 11.05 -11.81
N THR A 50 16.29 10.33 -11.03
CA THR A 50 14.84 10.15 -11.26
C THR A 50 14.03 11.05 -10.32
N ASP A 51 12.79 11.34 -10.70
CA ASP A 51 11.90 12.29 -10.02
C ASP A 51 11.03 11.68 -8.92
N ALA A 52 10.69 10.40 -9.03
CA ALA A 52 9.81 9.72 -8.09
C ALA A 52 10.54 8.59 -7.35
N ASP A 53 9.97 8.21 -6.20
CA ASP A 53 10.33 6.98 -5.50
C ASP A 53 10.20 5.81 -6.47
N SER A 54 11.29 5.08 -6.66
CA SER A 54 11.36 3.93 -7.57
C SER A 54 11.91 2.74 -6.80
N ASP A 55 11.60 1.56 -7.28
CA ASP A 55 12.16 0.31 -6.78
C ASP A 55 13.01 -0.40 -7.85
N ARG A 56 13.47 0.30 -8.89
CA ARG A 56 14.48 -0.22 -9.82
C ARG A 56 15.76 -0.62 -9.09
N ALA A 57 16.61 -1.43 -9.72
CA ALA A 57 17.85 -1.86 -9.06
C ALA A 57 18.82 -0.71 -8.73
N THR A 58 19.73 -0.97 -7.79
CA THR A 58 20.87 -0.07 -7.57
C THR A 58 21.99 -0.48 -8.53
N PRO A 59 22.46 0.40 -9.44
CA PRO A 59 23.54 0.06 -10.35
C PRO A 59 24.83 -0.27 -9.61
N GLN A 60 25.64 -1.18 -10.18
CA GLN A 60 26.94 -1.56 -9.63
C GLN A 60 28.02 -1.56 -10.72
N MET A 61 29.29 -1.36 -10.36
CA MET A 61 30.43 -1.32 -11.31
C MET A 61 31.52 -2.35 -10.97
N ASP A 62 31.24 -3.27 -10.04
CA ASP A 62 32.22 -4.19 -9.44
C ASP A 62 32.24 -5.56 -10.12
N ASP A 63 31.10 -6.04 -10.62
CA ASP A 63 30.94 -7.37 -11.22
C ASP A 63 30.31 -7.28 -12.62
N SER A 64 31.14 -7.37 -13.66
CA SER A 64 30.68 -7.31 -15.05
C SER A 64 29.82 -8.51 -15.49
N ALA A 65 29.88 -9.62 -14.75
CA ALA A 65 29.04 -10.79 -15.01
C ALA A 65 27.75 -10.79 -14.16
N GLY A 66 27.65 -9.86 -13.20
CA GLY A 66 26.53 -9.71 -12.29
C GLY A 66 25.35 -8.93 -12.90
N ALA A 67 24.22 -8.95 -12.20
CA ALA A 67 23.09 -8.09 -12.52
C ALA A 67 23.43 -6.61 -12.28
N ASP A 68 22.68 -5.73 -12.94
CA ASP A 68 22.68 -4.28 -12.71
C ASP A 68 24.04 -3.61 -12.96
N TYR A 69 24.92 -4.27 -13.73
CA TYR A 69 26.23 -3.77 -14.08
C TYR A 69 26.12 -2.50 -14.92
N LEU A 70 26.90 -1.48 -14.55
CA LEU A 70 26.90 -0.18 -15.18
C LEU A 70 28.28 0.13 -15.75
N THR A 71 28.30 0.67 -16.97
CA THR A 71 29.51 1.19 -17.59
C THR A 71 29.35 2.65 -17.98
N VAL A 72 30.47 3.37 -18.02
CA VAL A 72 30.53 4.77 -18.45
C VAL A 72 31.56 4.90 -19.56
N ASP A 73 31.11 5.36 -20.72
CA ASP A 73 31.96 5.70 -21.86
C ASP A 73 32.05 7.22 -22.02
N ALA A 74 33.28 7.71 -22.21
CA ALA A 74 33.58 9.13 -22.33
C ALA A 74 34.91 9.34 -23.05
N PRO A 75 35.19 10.52 -23.61
CA PRO A 75 36.50 10.86 -24.14
C PRO A 75 37.61 10.52 -23.14
N ARG A 76 38.55 9.65 -23.55
CA ARG A 76 39.58 9.06 -22.66
C ARG A 76 40.37 10.11 -21.87
N GLU A 77 40.64 11.26 -22.47
CA GLU A 77 41.38 12.36 -21.84
C GLU A 77 40.57 13.13 -20.80
N ALA A 78 39.23 13.10 -20.87
CA ALA A 78 38.35 13.76 -19.91
C ALA A 78 38.31 13.06 -18.54
N ARG A 79 38.68 11.77 -18.49
CA ARG A 79 38.78 10.96 -17.25
C ARG A 79 37.55 11.15 -16.34
N VAL A 80 36.38 10.72 -16.83
CA VAL A 80 35.13 10.84 -16.07
C VAL A 80 35.08 9.76 -14.99
N GLY A 81 34.93 10.17 -13.73
CA GLY A 81 34.64 9.27 -12.61
C GLY A 81 33.14 9.16 -12.38
N ALA A 82 32.67 8.02 -11.87
CA ALA A 82 31.27 7.76 -11.58
C ALA A 82 31.07 7.38 -10.11
N LEU A 83 30.00 7.88 -9.50
CA LEU A 83 29.59 7.59 -8.14
C LEU A 83 28.09 7.28 -8.12
N VAL A 84 27.74 6.02 -7.89
CA VAL A 84 26.36 5.62 -7.60
C VAL A 84 26.01 6.11 -6.20
N GLN A 85 25.14 7.12 -6.09
CA GLN A 85 24.73 7.70 -4.82
C GLN A 85 23.56 6.92 -4.20
N SER A 86 22.66 6.43 -5.05
CA SER A 86 21.52 5.57 -4.69
C SER A 86 20.97 4.90 -5.95
N MET A 87 19.92 4.08 -5.80
CA MET A 87 19.12 3.59 -6.94
C MET A 87 18.55 4.73 -7.80
N MET A 88 18.34 5.92 -7.25
CA MET A 88 17.74 7.07 -7.94
C MET A 88 18.77 8.03 -8.53
N SER A 89 20.06 7.99 -8.14
CA SER A 89 21.01 9.07 -8.47
C SER A 89 22.41 8.55 -8.76
N LEU A 90 22.95 8.97 -9.90
CA LEU A 90 24.32 8.75 -10.36
C LEU A 90 25.01 10.10 -10.57
N LEU A 91 26.20 10.27 -9.99
CA LEU A 91 27.01 11.47 -10.17
C LEU A 91 28.25 11.15 -10.99
N LEU A 92 28.45 11.87 -12.08
CA LEU A 92 29.65 11.83 -12.90
C LEU A 92 30.50 13.08 -12.64
N THR A 93 31.83 12.92 -12.60
CA THR A 93 32.77 14.03 -12.36
C THR A 93 33.88 14.02 -13.39
N VAL A 94 34.11 15.16 -14.04
CA VAL A 94 35.17 15.31 -15.05
C VAL A 94 36.51 15.58 -14.35
N ASN A 95 37.42 14.59 -14.32
CA ASN A 95 38.69 14.73 -13.57
C ASN A 95 39.89 15.13 -14.44
N GLY A 96 39.81 14.89 -15.74
CA GLY A 96 40.85 15.13 -16.74
C GLY A 96 40.67 16.46 -17.45
N ARG A 97 40.76 16.47 -18.78
CA ARG A 97 40.45 17.67 -19.57
C ARG A 97 38.95 17.97 -19.55
N ALA A 98 38.59 19.23 -19.81
CA ALA A 98 37.21 19.62 -19.99
C ALA A 98 36.56 18.84 -21.14
N LEU A 99 35.27 18.50 -20.98
CA LEU A 99 34.43 18.07 -22.08
C LEU A 99 34.13 19.28 -22.97
N ALA A 100 34.45 19.19 -24.25
CA ALA A 100 34.17 20.23 -25.23
C ALA A 100 32.71 20.16 -25.70
N ALA A 101 32.21 21.28 -26.24
CA ALA A 101 30.88 21.32 -26.85
C ALA A 101 30.72 20.22 -27.91
N GLY A 102 29.61 19.49 -27.85
CA GLY A 102 29.31 18.36 -28.72
C GLY A 102 29.94 17.02 -28.31
N GLU A 103 30.86 17.00 -27.34
CA GLU A 103 31.36 15.74 -26.80
C GLU A 103 30.33 15.05 -25.92
N GLN A 104 30.40 13.72 -25.87
CA GLN A 104 29.40 12.89 -25.23
C GLN A 104 29.95 12.12 -24.04
N VAL A 105 29.07 11.88 -23.07
CA VAL A 105 29.27 10.89 -22.00
C VAL A 105 28.07 9.97 -22.02
N SER A 106 28.31 8.68 -22.14
CA SER A 106 27.27 7.64 -22.17
C SER A 106 27.36 6.78 -20.93
N VAL A 107 26.22 6.56 -20.28
CA VAL A 107 26.05 5.64 -19.16
C VAL A 107 25.18 4.49 -19.62
N THR A 108 25.72 3.28 -19.61
CA THR A 108 24.97 2.07 -19.94
C THR A 108 24.56 1.38 -18.64
N TYR A 109 23.27 1.40 -18.35
CA TYR A 109 22.64 0.60 -17.29
C TYR A 109 22.42 -0.81 -17.81
N GLY A 110 22.88 -1.82 -17.08
CA GLY A 110 22.66 -3.22 -17.43
C GLY A 110 23.55 -3.69 -18.56
N ASP A 111 24.82 -3.29 -18.56
CA ASP A 111 25.79 -3.71 -19.58
C ASP A 111 26.01 -5.23 -19.51
N THR A 112 25.62 -5.93 -20.57
CA THR A 112 25.68 -7.40 -20.64
C THR A 112 26.96 -7.92 -21.32
N THR A 113 27.93 -7.06 -21.63
CA THR A 113 29.17 -7.48 -22.31
C THR A 113 29.99 -8.50 -21.50
N GLY A 114 29.86 -8.48 -20.18
CA GLY A 114 30.44 -9.48 -19.28
C GLY A 114 29.56 -10.73 -19.03
N GLY A 115 28.40 -10.82 -19.69
CA GLY A 115 27.47 -11.95 -19.60
C GLY A 115 26.36 -11.82 -18.54
N GLY A 116 26.26 -10.68 -17.86
CA GLY A 116 25.21 -10.42 -16.87
C GLY A 116 23.80 -10.31 -17.47
N PRO A 117 22.74 -10.43 -16.65
CA PRO A 117 21.35 -10.43 -17.09
C PRO A 117 20.78 -9.05 -17.46
N GLY A 118 21.54 -7.96 -17.28
CA GLY A 118 21.07 -6.58 -17.46
C GLY A 118 20.65 -5.90 -16.15
N PHE A 119 20.02 -4.74 -16.26
CA PHE A 119 19.56 -3.89 -15.16
C PHE A 119 18.06 -4.06 -14.94
N ARG A 120 17.62 -4.25 -13.69
CA ARG A 120 16.19 -4.41 -13.39
C ARG A 120 15.46 -3.05 -13.37
N SER A 121 14.41 -2.94 -14.20
CA SER A 121 13.46 -1.83 -14.15
C SER A 121 12.64 -1.82 -12.84
N GLN A 122 11.86 -0.78 -12.62
CA GLN A 122 10.96 -0.71 -11.46
C GLN A 122 9.77 -1.67 -11.66
N THR A 123 9.15 -2.13 -10.58
CA THR A 123 8.08 -3.15 -10.62
C THR A 123 6.69 -2.58 -10.89
N PHE A 124 6.56 -1.28 -11.04
CA PHE A 124 5.28 -0.62 -11.27
C PHE A 124 5.27 0.16 -12.57
N ALA A 125 4.12 0.09 -13.26
CA ALA A 125 3.91 0.80 -14.51
C ALA A 125 3.94 2.31 -14.29
N GLU A 126 4.54 3.03 -15.23
CA GLU A 126 4.68 4.48 -15.19
C GLU A 126 4.75 5.01 -16.62
N ALA A 127 3.88 5.97 -16.96
CA ALA A 127 3.80 6.49 -18.33
C ALA A 127 5.11 7.20 -18.76
N GLN A 128 5.75 7.88 -17.80
CA GLN A 128 7.00 8.62 -18.03
C GLN A 128 7.95 8.47 -16.84
N HIS A 129 8.83 7.48 -16.91
CA HIS A 129 9.97 7.34 -16.01
C HIS A 129 11.11 8.26 -16.48
N PHE A 130 11.25 9.43 -15.85
CA PHE A 130 12.21 10.45 -16.28
C PHE A 130 13.62 10.19 -15.76
N PHE A 131 14.60 10.46 -16.63
CA PHE A 131 16.01 10.56 -16.26
C PHE A 131 16.45 12.02 -16.39
N TRP A 132 16.30 12.77 -15.30
CA TRP A 132 16.76 14.14 -15.19
C TRP A 132 18.27 14.23 -15.21
N VAL A 133 18.78 15.27 -15.86
CA VAL A 133 20.21 15.55 -15.93
C VAL A 133 20.47 16.95 -15.43
N ALA A 134 21.25 17.08 -14.37
CA ALA A 134 21.75 18.35 -13.87
C ALA A 134 23.25 18.48 -14.16
N VAL A 135 23.67 19.61 -14.73
CA VAL A 135 25.04 19.86 -15.18
C VAL A 135 25.61 21.07 -14.46
N ASP A 136 26.66 20.87 -13.69
CA ASP A 136 27.55 21.93 -13.22
C ASP A 136 28.75 21.99 -14.16
N ALA A 137 28.88 23.10 -14.90
CA ALA A 137 29.91 23.29 -15.90
C ALA A 137 31.30 23.58 -15.29
N GLY A 138 31.42 23.56 -13.96
CA GLY A 138 32.61 23.90 -13.16
C GLY A 138 32.52 25.29 -12.51
N ASP A 139 31.35 25.92 -12.52
CA ASP A 139 31.05 27.20 -11.89
C ASP A 139 30.39 27.05 -10.51
N GLY A 140 30.08 25.81 -10.09
CA GLY A 140 29.47 25.51 -8.79
C GLY A 140 27.95 25.65 -8.78
N GLU A 141 27.33 25.96 -9.93
CA GLU A 141 25.89 26.07 -10.11
C GLU A 141 25.39 25.06 -11.14
N ALA A 142 24.59 24.10 -10.69
CA ALA A 142 24.02 23.08 -11.58
C ALA A 142 22.79 23.61 -12.32
N ALA A 143 22.79 23.50 -13.66
CA ALA A 143 21.60 23.71 -14.48
C ALA A 143 20.93 22.38 -14.79
N ILE A 144 19.60 22.30 -14.59
CA ILE A 144 18.81 21.12 -14.99
C ILE A 144 18.49 21.24 -16.48
N LEU A 145 18.83 20.21 -17.26
CA LEU A 145 18.52 20.18 -18.68
C LEU A 145 17.01 20.13 -18.89
N PRO A 146 16.46 20.90 -19.85
CA PRO A 146 15.07 20.74 -20.27
C PRO A 146 14.90 19.45 -21.07
N ASP A 147 13.66 19.00 -21.22
CA ASP A 147 13.29 17.79 -21.98
C ASP A 147 14.03 16.52 -21.50
N PRO A 148 13.90 16.12 -20.22
CA PRO A 148 14.58 14.91 -19.73
C PRO A 148 14.15 13.68 -20.55
N PRO A 149 15.09 12.79 -20.96
CA PRO A 149 14.71 11.53 -21.58
C PRO A 149 13.86 10.69 -20.63
N SER A 150 12.91 9.96 -21.17
CA SER A 150 12.00 9.11 -20.39
C SER A 150 11.81 7.75 -21.03
N LEU A 151 11.53 6.75 -20.20
CA LEU A 151 11.04 5.44 -20.63
C LEU A 151 9.60 5.26 -20.16
N ARG A 152 8.79 4.57 -20.96
CA ARG A 152 7.46 4.12 -20.54
C ARG A 152 7.58 2.73 -19.96
N ILE A 153 7.08 2.55 -18.73
CA ILE A 153 7.10 1.26 -18.03
C ILE A 153 5.68 0.71 -18.04
N VAL A 154 5.51 -0.52 -18.55
CA VAL A 154 4.22 -1.18 -18.74
C VAL A 154 4.14 -2.48 -17.95
N GLY A 155 2.92 -2.93 -17.65
CA GLY A 155 2.73 -4.25 -17.04
C GLY A 155 3.14 -5.38 -17.98
N GLY A 156 3.63 -6.47 -17.40
CA GLY A 156 4.07 -7.66 -18.13
C GLY A 156 2.95 -8.63 -18.50
N GLU A 157 3.34 -9.88 -18.72
CA GLU A 157 2.43 -11.01 -18.98
C GLU A 157 1.40 -11.17 -17.87
N ALA A 158 0.15 -11.45 -18.24
CA ALA A 158 -0.92 -11.71 -17.29
C ALA A 158 -0.65 -13.01 -16.52
N VAL A 159 -0.67 -12.93 -15.18
CA VAL A 159 -0.55 -14.11 -14.29
C VAL A 159 -1.78 -14.31 -13.43
N LYS A 160 -2.69 -13.33 -13.40
CA LYS A 160 -3.89 -13.35 -12.58
C LYS A 160 -5.02 -12.53 -13.21
N LEU A 161 -6.26 -12.96 -13.03
CA LEU A 161 -7.45 -12.14 -13.24
C LEU A 161 -7.94 -11.54 -11.91
N VAL A 162 -8.57 -10.38 -11.98
CA VAL A 162 -9.25 -9.72 -10.85
C VAL A 162 -10.61 -9.23 -11.33
N ILE A 163 -11.65 -9.44 -10.52
CA ILE A 163 -12.98 -8.87 -10.76
C ILE A 163 -13.33 -7.93 -9.62
N ASN A 164 -13.58 -6.67 -9.95
CA ASN A 164 -14.07 -5.66 -9.03
C ASN A 164 -15.56 -5.41 -9.31
N ALA A 165 -16.40 -5.62 -8.31
CA ALA A 165 -17.84 -5.39 -8.40
C ALA A 165 -18.31 -4.41 -7.30
N PRO A 166 -19.38 -3.64 -7.53
CA PRO A 166 -20.04 -2.89 -6.48
C PRO A 166 -20.45 -3.82 -5.33
N SER A 167 -20.07 -3.43 -4.12
CA SER A 167 -20.28 -4.24 -2.92
C SER A 167 -21.74 -4.33 -2.47
N ILE A 168 -22.54 -3.31 -2.80
CA ILE A 168 -23.98 -3.27 -2.54
C ILE A 168 -24.68 -2.86 -3.83
N VAL A 169 -25.68 -3.63 -4.23
CA VAL A 169 -26.51 -3.38 -5.41
C VAL A 169 -27.99 -3.53 -5.05
N GLU A 170 -28.87 -2.95 -5.85
CA GLU A 170 -30.31 -3.12 -5.72
C GLU A 170 -30.80 -4.19 -6.71
N SER A 171 -31.75 -5.00 -6.25
CA SER A 171 -32.44 -6.00 -7.07
C SER A 171 -33.02 -5.37 -8.34
N ASP A 172 -32.85 -6.06 -9.48
CA ASP A 172 -33.32 -5.66 -10.81
C ASP A 172 -32.72 -4.34 -11.36
N LYS A 173 -31.75 -3.72 -10.67
CA LYS A 173 -31.01 -2.57 -11.18
C LYS A 173 -29.73 -3.02 -11.89
N PRO A 174 -29.45 -2.49 -13.09
CA PRO A 174 -28.20 -2.77 -13.76
C PRO A 174 -27.03 -2.13 -13.01
N PHE A 175 -25.92 -2.87 -12.94
CA PHE A 175 -24.64 -2.38 -12.46
C PHE A 175 -23.53 -2.84 -13.40
N ARG A 176 -22.32 -2.31 -13.22
CA ARG A 176 -21.13 -2.66 -13.99
C ARG A 176 -20.07 -3.29 -13.10
N ILE A 177 -19.26 -4.15 -13.69
CA ILE A 177 -18.09 -4.76 -13.06
C ILE A 177 -16.83 -4.43 -13.88
N GLN A 178 -15.67 -4.50 -13.24
CA GLN A 178 -14.38 -4.44 -13.91
C GLN A 178 -13.74 -5.82 -13.88
N VAL A 179 -13.26 -6.27 -15.04
CA VAL A 179 -12.38 -7.44 -15.18
C VAL A 179 -10.99 -6.92 -15.54
N LYS A 180 -9.96 -7.34 -14.81
CA LYS A 180 -8.58 -6.89 -15.00
C LYS A 180 -7.64 -8.07 -15.07
N ALA A 181 -6.77 -8.07 -16.06
CA ALA A 181 -5.61 -8.95 -16.13
C ALA A 181 -4.41 -8.25 -15.50
N GLU A 182 -3.81 -8.88 -14.49
CA GLU A 182 -2.67 -8.35 -13.75
C GLU A 182 -1.40 -9.14 -14.05
N ASP A 183 -0.29 -8.43 -14.16
CA ASP A 183 1.04 -9.02 -14.14
C ASP A 183 1.45 -9.45 -12.72
N ALA A 184 2.64 -10.02 -12.58
CA ALA A 184 3.17 -10.49 -11.29
C ALA A 184 3.33 -9.40 -10.22
N TRP A 185 3.19 -8.12 -10.59
CA TRP A 185 3.35 -6.96 -9.72
C TRP A 185 2.03 -6.22 -9.45
N GLY A 186 0.91 -6.70 -10.00
CA GLY A 186 -0.40 -6.04 -9.90
C GLY A 186 -0.60 -4.90 -10.90
N ASN A 187 0.27 -4.75 -11.90
CA ASN A 187 0.04 -3.80 -12.99
C ASN A 187 -0.95 -4.38 -14.00
N PRO A 188 -1.76 -3.55 -14.67
CA PRO A 188 -2.50 -3.99 -15.86
C PRO A 188 -1.57 -4.64 -16.89
N ALA A 189 -1.86 -5.87 -17.28
CA ALA A 189 -1.16 -6.59 -18.32
C ALA A 189 -1.56 -6.03 -19.69
N VAL A 190 -0.84 -5.00 -20.16
CA VAL A 190 -1.24 -4.22 -21.34
C VAL A 190 -1.26 -5.02 -22.64
N SER A 191 -0.55 -6.15 -22.69
CA SER A 191 -0.48 -7.06 -23.84
C SER A 191 -1.49 -8.20 -23.78
N TYR A 192 -2.45 -8.18 -22.84
CA TYR A 192 -3.44 -9.24 -22.72
C TYR A 192 -4.63 -9.02 -23.69
N HIS A 193 -4.90 -10.03 -24.52
CA HIS A 193 -5.96 -10.03 -25.55
C HIS A 193 -6.92 -11.23 -25.44
N GLY A 194 -7.06 -11.79 -24.24
CA GLY A 194 -7.86 -12.99 -24.01
C GLY A 194 -9.37 -12.74 -24.05
N ASP A 195 -10.12 -13.83 -24.20
CA ASP A 195 -11.57 -13.87 -24.10
C ASP A 195 -11.95 -14.47 -22.74
N VAL A 196 -12.25 -13.61 -21.76
CA VAL A 196 -12.56 -14.07 -20.40
C VAL A 196 -14.00 -14.54 -20.31
N VAL A 197 -14.23 -15.80 -19.95
CA VAL A 197 -15.57 -16.36 -19.70
C VAL A 197 -16.04 -15.91 -18.32
N LEU A 198 -17.25 -15.34 -18.25
CA LEU A 198 -17.85 -14.90 -16.99
C LEU A 198 -18.99 -15.84 -16.57
N ASN A 199 -18.91 -16.34 -15.33
CA ASN A 199 -19.93 -17.17 -14.71
C ASN A 199 -20.50 -16.42 -13.50
N GLY A 200 -21.65 -15.77 -13.69
CA GLY A 200 -22.30 -15.02 -12.62
C GLY A 200 -23.09 -15.87 -11.63
N ASN A 201 -23.23 -17.19 -11.85
CA ASN A 201 -24.11 -18.09 -11.10
C ASN A 201 -25.57 -17.55 -11.07
N ASP A 202 -25.93 -16.79 -10.04
CA ASP A 202 -27.23 -16.12 -9.86
C ASP A 202 -27.26 -14.66 -10.36
N VAL A 203 -26.11 -14.12 -10.76
CA VAL A 203 -25.95 -12.81 -11.39
C VAL A 203 -26.00 -12.98 -12.91
N ARG A 204 -26.90 -12.24 -13.57
CA ARG A 204 -26.89 -12.14 -15.02
C ARG A 204 -25.72 -11.27 -15.46
N VAL A 205 -24.80 -11.85 -16.23
CA VAL A 205 -23.63 -11.19 -16.79
C VAL A 205 -23.53 -11.52 -18.29
N PRO A 206 -22.87 -10.67 -19.11
CA PRO A 206 -22.43 -11.09 -20.43
C PRO A 206 -21.55 -12.34 -20.34
N GLN A 207 -21.70 -13.29 -21.27
CA GLN A 207 -20.97 -14.56 -21.22
C GLN A 207 -19.44 -14.41 -21.34
N THR A 208 -18.99 -13.36 -22.03
CA THR A 208 -17.57 -13.15 -22.33
C THR A 208 -17.20 -11.68 -22.24
N ALA A 209 -16.02 -11.41 -21.69
CA ALA A 209 -15.34 -10.12 -21.71
C ALA A 209 -14.07 -10.23 -22.57
N SER A 210 -14.15 -9.81 -23.84
CA SER A 210 -13.05 -9.87 -24.81
C SER A 210 -12.10 -8.68 -24.69
N PHE A 211 -10.79 -8.92 -24.54
CA PHE A 211 -9.78 -7.87 -24.41
C PHE A 211 -9.12 -7.51 -25.75
N GLY A 212 -8.94 -6.22 -26.00
CA GLY A 212 -8.18 -5.66 -27.12
C GLY A 212 -7.13 -4.63 -26.67
N ASP A 213 -6.35 -4.10 -27.62
CA ASP A 213 -5.31 -3.09 -27.34
C ASP A 213 -5.82 -1.87 -26.56
N ALA A 214 -7.07 -1.46 -26.81
CA ALA A 214 -7.69 -0.31 -26.17
C ALA A 214 -8.04 -0.54 -24.69
N ASP A 215 -8.18 -1.80 -24.26
CA ASP A 215 -8.48 -2.16 -22.87
C ASP A 215 -7.21 -2.06 -22.00
N GLY A 216 -6.02 -2.28 -22.56
CA GLY A 216 -4.75 -2.18 -21.83
C GLY A 216 -4.70 -3.07 -20.57
N GLY A 217 -5.31 -4.26 -20.63
CA GLY A 217 -5.43 -5.19 -19.52
C GLY A 217 -6.58 -4.90 -18.54
N VAL A 218 -7.40 -3.87 -18.76
CA VAL A 218 -8.56 -3.54 -17.92
C VAL A 218 -9.82 -3.34 -18.74
N ARG A 219 -10.88 -4.07 -18.41
CA ARG A 219 -12.16 -4.01 -19.13
C ARG A 219 -13.33 -3.80 -18.20
N TRP A 220 -14.21 -2.88 -18.56
CA TRP A 220 -15.49 -2.70 -17.90
C TRP A 220 -16.59 -3.49 -18.63
N VAL A 221 -17.44 -4.15 -17.86
CA VAL A 221 -18.57 -4.95 -18.33
C VAL A 221 -19.82 -4.39 -17.70
N ASP A 222 -20.69 -3.81 -18.53
CA ASP A 222 -21.94 -3.20 -18.10
C ASP A 222 -23.10 -4.21 -18.09
N GLU A 223 -24.29 -3.75 -17.70
CA GLU A 223 -25.57 -4.51 -17.74
C GLU A 223 -25.58 -5.80 -16.91
N CYS A 224 -24.79 -5.87 -15.85
CA CYS A 224 -24.90 -6.94 -14.86
C CYS A 224 -26.16 -6.72 -14.01
N VAL A 225 -26.94 -7.77 -13.76
CA VAL A 225 -28.20 -7.68 -12.99
C VAL A 225 -28.30 -8.86 -12.03
N VAL A 226 -28.77 -8.60 -10.82
CA VAL A 226 -29.12 -9.63 -9.85
C VAL A 226 -30.56 -9.41 -9.40
N GLU A 227 -31.37 -10.45 -9.50
CA GLU A 227 -32.82 -10.35 -9.18
C GLU A 227 -33.08 -10.74 -7.71
N ARG A 228 -32.32 -11.71 -7.19
CA ARG A 228 -32.54 -12.25 -5.84
C ARG A 228 -31.70 -11.51 -4.79
N GLY A 229 -32.32 -11.10 -3.69
CA GLY A 229 -31.57 -10.59 -2.52
C GLY A 229 -30.64 -11.63 -1.90
N GLY A 230 -29.53 -11.18 -1.30
CA GLY A 230 -28.50 -12.04 -0.71
C GLY A 230 -27.08 -11.65 -1.14
N ILE A 231 -26.09 -12.48 -0.83
CA ILE A 231 -24.71 -12.30 -1.29
C ILE A 231 -24.47 -13.13 -2.54
N HIS A 232 -23.83 -12.50 -3.52
CA HIS A 232 -23.52 -13.08 -4.81
C HIS A 232 -22.07 -12.84 -5.19
N ARG A 233 -21.57 -13.64 -6.13
CA ARG A 233 -20.22 -13.53 -6.69
C ARG A 233 -20.26 -13.87 -8.17
N ILE A 234 -19.28 -13.34 -8.88
CA ILE A 234 -19.05 -13.62 -10.29
C ILE A 234 -17.69 -14.28 -10.39
N ASP A 235 -17.63 -15.40 -11.10
CA ASP A 235 -16.39 -16.09 -11.42
C ASP A 235 -15.95 -15.70 -12.84
N ALA A 236 -14.64 -15.68 -13.08
CA ALA A 236 -14.05 -15.45 -14.39
C ALA A 236 -12.92 -16.43 -14.67
N GLU A 237 -12.81 -16.88 -15.92
CA GLU A 237 -11.75 -17.79 -16.34
C GLU A 237 -11.28 -17.51 -17.78
N ASP A 238 -9.97 -17.65 -17.98
CA ASP A 238 -9.31 -17.79 -19.27
C ASP A 238 -8.11 -18.75 -19.11
N GLY A 239 -8.30 -20.01 -19.48
CA GLY A 239 -7.29 -21.06 -19.29
C GLY A 239 -6.93 -21.27 -17.82
N THR A 240 -5.70 -20.92 -17.44
CA THR A 240 -5.22 -21.03 -16.04
C THR A 240 -5.47 -19.76 -15.23
N LEU A 241 -5.87 -18.66 -15.87
CA LEU A 241 -6.17 -17.42 -15.19
C LEU A 241 -7.60 -17.49 -14.68
N VAL A 242 -7.77 -17.44 -13.36
CA VAL A 242 -9.08 -17.53 -12.71
C VAL A 242 -9.25 -16.40 -11.70
N ALA A 243 -10.48 -15.97 -11.50
CA ALA A 243 -10.85 -14.98 -10.50
C ALA A 243 -12.26 -15.20 -9.99
N GLN A 244 -12.49 -14.72 -8.76
CA GLN A 244 -13.81 -14.54 -8.20
C GLN A 244 -13.93 -13.09 -7.72
N SER A 245 -15.10 -12.47 -7.92
CA SER A 245 -15.35 -11.11 -7.47
C SER A 245 -15.36 -10.99 -5.94
N ASN A 246 -15.15 -9.77 -5.46
CA ASN A 246 -15.60 -9.42 -4.11
C ASN A 246 -17.10 -9.74 -3.94
N PRO A 247 -17.58 -9.95 -2.69
CA PRO A 247 -19.00 -10.21 -2.47
C PRO A 247 -19.87 -9.03 -2.88
N ILE A 248 -21.03 -9.36 -3.47
CA ILE A 248 -22.04 -8.43 -3.95
C ILE A 248 -23.31 -8.63 -3.10
N ALA A 249 -23.61 -7.68 -2.21
CA ALA A 249 -24.85 -7.70 -1.45
C ALA A 249 -26.01 -7.10 -2.24
N CYS A 250 -26.89 -7.94 -2.76
CA CYS A 250 -28.13 -7.54 -3.40
C CYS A 250 -29.20 -7.22 -2.35
N ARG A 251 -29.73 -6.00 -2.38
CA ARG A 251 -30.81 -5.52 -1.53
C ARG A 251 -32.10 -5.37 -2.33
N ASN A 252 -33.23 -5.75 -1.72
CA ASN A 252 -34.55 -5.64 -2.37
C ASN A 252 -35.07 -4.20 -2.47
N ALA A 253 -34.41 -3.25 -1.82
CA ALA A 253 -34.71 -1.83 -1.87
C ALA A 253 -33.41 -1.04 -1.72
N ALA A 254 -33.41 0.20 -2.21
CA ALA A 254 -32.28 1.11 -2.06
C ALA A 254 -31.89 1.26 -0.57
N PRO A 255 -30.63 1.02 -0.20
CA PRO A 255 -30.18 1.18 1.18
C PRO A 255 -30.12 2.66 1.55
N GLN A 256 -30.26 2.98 2.85
CA GLN A 256 -30.03 4.33 3.36
C GLN A 256 -28.60 4.82 3.07
N PHE A 257 -27.63 3.90 3.16
CA PHE A 257 -26.22 4.14 2.88
C PHE A 257 -25.71 3.10 1.89
N ALA A 258 -25.14 3.56 0.78
CA ALA A 258 -24.33 2.74 -0.09
C ALA A 258 -22.92 2.56 0.50
N LEU A 259 -22.19 1.56 0.01
CA LEU A 259 -20.81 1.30 0.43
C LEU A 259 -19.84 1.72 -0.67
N TYR A 260 -18.96 2.66 -0.35
CA TYR A 260 -17.93 3.17 -1.25
C TYR A 260 -16.54 2.80 -0.74
N TRP A 261 -15.78 2.09 -1.58
CA TRP A 261 -14.35 1.82 -1.38
C TRP A 261 -13.49 3.02 -1.82
N GLY A 262 -12.46 3.35 -1.05
CA GLY A 262 -11.53 4.41 -1.40
C GLY A 262 -10.17 4.30 -0.73
N ASP A 263 -9.28 5.17 -1.16
CA ASP A 263 -7.94 5.35 -0.61
C ASP A 263 -7.73 6.84 -0.33
N SER A 264 -8.10 7.29 0.87
CA SER A 264 -8.04 8.70 1.24
C SER A 264 -6.61 9.18 1.49
N HIS A 265 -5.68 8.27 1.73
CA HIS A 265 -4.29 8.57 2.01
C HIS A 265 -3.41 7.90 0.96
N GLY A 266 -3.44 8.42 -0.27
CA GLY A 266 -2.47 8.05 -1.31
C GLY A 266 -1.76 9.28 -1.84
N GLY A 267 -0.79 9.13 -2.74
CA GLY A 267 -0.39 10.22 -3.63
C GLY A 267 0.80 11.06 -3.15
N GLN A 268 1.97 10.45 -3.17
CA GLN A 268 3.25 11.10 -2.86
C GLN A 268 4.16 11.27 -4.08
N VAL A 269 3.60 11.04 -5.27
CA VAL A 269 4.30 11.19 -6.55
C VAL A 269 4.82 12.63 -6.66
N ALA A 270 6.13 12.81 -6.86
CA ALA A 270 6.74 14.13 -6.68
C ALA A 270 6.33 15.19 -7.72
N MET A 271 6.04 14.77 -8.95
CA MET A 271 5.74 15.68 -10.06
C MET A 271 4.24 15.95 -10.20
N ALA A 272 3.86 17.23 -10.22
CA ALA A 272 2.48 17.66 -10.39
C ALA A 272 1.87 17.18 -11.73
N GLU A 273 2.68 17.06 -12.77
CA GLU A 273 2.29 16.56 -14.09
C GLU A 273 1.80 15.10 -14.07
N LYS A 274 2.14 14.34 -13.02
CA LYS A 274 1.74 12.93 -12.84
C LYS A 274 0.50 12.74 -11.97
N ILE A 275 -0.04 13.81 -11.37
CA ILE A 275 -1.28 13.74 -10.55
C ILE A 275 -2.49 13.21 -11.37
N PRO A 276 -2.66 13.55 -12.67
CA PRO A 276 -3.75 12.97 -13.46
C PRO A 276 -3.68 11.43 -13.58
N ASP A 277 -2.47 10.86 -13.65
CA ASP A 277 -2.28 9.41 -13.71
C ASP A 277 -2.63 8.73 -12.40
N PHE A 278 -2.37 9.37 -11.25
CA PHE A 278 -2.79 8.90 -9.93
C PHE A 278 -4.31 8.72 -9.86
N PHE A 279 -5.09 9.75 -10.22
CA PHE A 279 -6.55 9.66 -10.19
C PHE A 279 -7.12 8.74 -11.27
N ARG A 280 -6.48 8.68 -12.44
CA ARG A 280 -6.83 7.71 -13.49
C ARG A 280 -6.63 6.29 -13.00
N TYR A 281 -5.53 5.99 -12.30
CA TYR A 281 -5.30 4.67 -11.71
C TYR A 281 -6.39 4.32 -10.68
N ALA A 282 -6.69 5.24 -9.74
CA ALA A 282 -7.73 5.05 -8.73
C ALA A 282 -9.08 4.64 -9.37
N ARG A 283 -9.56 5.45 -10.32
CA ARG A 283 -10.86 5.27 -10.97
C ARG A 283 -10.89 4.07 -11.91
N ASP A 284 -9.89 3.99 -12.79
CA ASP A 284 -9.96 3.11 -13.97
C ASP A 284 -9.22 1.79 -13.79
N VAL A 285 -8.31 1.65 -12.82
CA VAL A 285 -7.48 0.44 -12.62
C VAL A 285 -7.73 -0.22 -11.26
N ALA A 286 -7.78 0.57 -10.19
CA ALA A 286 -8.12 0.06 -8.86
C ALA A 286 -9.63 -0.13 -8.68
N ALA A 287 -10.45 0.57 -9.48
CA ALA A 287 -11.91 0.61 -9.35
C ALA A 287 -12.35 0.97 -7.92
N ILE A 288 -11.77 2.04 -7.38
CA ILE A 288 -12.20 2.69 -6.14
C ILE A 288 -13.03 3.93 -6.46
N HIS A 289 -13.93 4.29 -5.54
CA HIS A 289 -14.92 5.35 -5.70
C HIS A 289 -14.41 6.72 -5.30
N PHE A 290 -13.42 6.78 -4.41
CA PHE A 290 -12.81 8.04 -4.01
C PHE A 290 -11.33 7.86 -3.68
N ALA A 291 -10.54 8.91 -3.90
CA ALA A 291 -9.13 8.94 -3.53
C ALA A 291 -8.72 10.34 -3.04
N GLY A 292 -7.78 10.41 -2.11
CA GLY A 292 -7.12 11.65 -1.70
C GLY A 292 -5.66 11.62 -2.14
N TYR A 293 -5.22 12.68 -2.85
CA TYR A 293 -3.80 12.88 -3.14
C TYR A 293 -3.19 13.73 -2.01
N GLN A 294 -2.57 13.07 -1.05
CA GLN A 294 -2.12 13.60 0.21
C GLN A 294 -0.61 13.85 0.20
N ARG A 295 -0.14 14.75 -0.69
CA ARG A 295 1.28 15.07 -0.76
C ARG A 295 1.78 15.70 0.54
N ASN A 296 2.98 15.30 0.99
CA ASN A 296 3.66 15.98 2.10
C ASN A 296 3.75 17.49 1.86
N ASP A 297 3.21 18.26 2.80
CA ASP A 297 3.09 19.71 2.70
C ASP A 297 4.44 20.46 2.57
N HIS A 298 5.47 20.02 3.29
CA HIS A 298 6.79 20.67 3.35
C HIS A 298 7.62 20.59 2.06
N VAL A 299 7.15 19.85 1.06
CA VAL A 299 7.72 19.71 -0.30
C VAL A 299 6.74 20.14 -1.40
N LEU A 300 5.52 20.52 -1.04
CA LEU A 300 4.46 20.91 -1.96
C LEU A 300 4.51 22.42 -2.22
N SER A 301 5.00 22.83 -3.41
CA SER A 301 5.13 24.24 -3.76
C SER A 301 3.76 24.91 -3.97
N LYS A 302 3.69 26.25 -3.95
CA LYS A 302 2.45 26.97 -4.27
C LYS A 302 1.95 26.69 -5.69
N ARG A 303 2.87 26.53 -6.65
CA ARG A 303 2.52 26.19 -8.03
C ARG A 303 1.90 24.81 -8.10
N ASP A 304 2.54 23.83 -7.45
CA ASP A 304 2.09 22.44 -7.49
C ASP A 304 0.80 22.25 -6.70
N TRP A 305 0.58 23.02 -5.62
CA TRP A 305 -0.70 23.06 -4.91
C TRP A 305 -1.86 23.54 -5.79
N VAL A 306 -1.63 24.55 -6.63
CA VAL A 306 -2.63 24.99 -7.61
C VAL A 306 -2.90 23.87 -8.63
N SER A 307 -1.85 23.28 -9.21
CA SER A 307 -1.99 22.15 -10.15
C SER A 307 -2.72 20.95 -9.55
N GLN A 308 -2.46 20.64 -8.28
CA GLN A 308 -3.13 19.60 -7.54
C GLN A 308 -4.64 19.88 -7.44
N GLN A 309 -5.02 21.06 -6.94
CA GLN A 309 -6.43 21.42 -6.78
C GLN A 309 -7.20 21.50 -8.11
N GLU A 310 -6.53 21.96 -9.17
CA GLU A 310 -7.09 21.93 -10.53
C GLU A 310 -7.35 20.48 -11.00
N THR A 311 -6.40 19.58 -10.75
CA THR A 311 -6.52 18.17 -11.12
C THR A 311 -7.59 17.46 -10.28
N GLU A 312 -7.61 17.65 -8.97
CA GLU A 312 -8.67 17.13 -8.09
C GLU A 312 -10.05 17.55 -8.58
N ARG A 313 -10.24 18.83 -8.91
CA ARG A 313 -11.52 19.31 -9.45
C ARG A 313 -11.88 18.66 -10.78
N ALA A 314 -10.90 18.48 -11.67
CA ALA A 314 -11.12 17.89 -12.99
C ALA A 314 -11.54 16.41 -12.90
N TYR A 315 -11.04 15.68 -11.90
CA TYR A 315 -11.37 14.27 -11.67
C TYR A 315 -12.56 14.06 -10.73
N ASN A 316 -12.94 15.06 -9.93
CA ASN A 316 -14.13 14.98 -9.08
C ASN A 316 -15.41 14.97 -9.93
N GLN A 317 -16.08 13.82 -9.94
CA GLN A 317 -17.30 13.52 -10.68
C GLN A 317 -18.33 12.94 -9.71
N PRO A 318 -19.09 13.81 -8.99
CA PRO A 318 -20.14 13.38 -8.06
C PRO A 318 -21.03 12.27 -8.63
N GLY A 319 -21.21 11.20 -7.86
CA GLY A 319 -21.94 10.00 -8.27
C GLY A 319 -21.12 8.94 -9.04
N GLN A 320 -19.89 9.26 -9.46
CA GLN A 320 -19.03 8.34 -10.22
C GLN A 320 -17.65 8.15 -9.57
N PHE A 321 -16.96 9.25 -9.24
CA PHE A 321 -15.66 9.24 -8.61
C PHE A 321 -15.42 10.54 -7.84
N VAL A 322 -14.91 10.46 -6.60
CA VAL A 322 -14.63 11.63 -5.77
C VAL A 322 -13.12 11.79 -5.57
N ALA A 323 -12.57 12.91 -6.03
CA ALA A 323 -11.21 13.32 -5.69
C ALA A 323 -11.29 14.24 -4.45
N LEU A 324 -10.80 13.74 -3.31
CA LEU A 324 -10.82 14.46 -2.04
C LEU A 324 -9.74 15.55 -2.04
N PRO A 325 -10.09 16.84 -1.88
CA PRO A 325 -9.10 17.88 -1.79
C PRO A 325 -8.43 17.88 -0.42
N GLY A 326 -7.11 17.99 -0.41
CA GLY A 326 -6.36 17.86 0.83
C GLY A 326 -4.86 17.72 0.66
N PHE A 327 -4.16 17.56 1.77
CA PHE A 327 -2.72 17.35 1.80
C PHE A 327 -2.32 16.66 3.11
N GLU A 328 -1.16 16.02 3.11
CA GLU A 328 -0.59 15.47 4.33
C GLU A 328 0.22 16.55 5.06
N TRP A 329 -0.23 16.96 6.24
CA TRP A 329 0.53 17.81 7.14
C TRP A 329 1.62 16.98 7.82
N SER A 330 2.89 17.26 7.56
CA SER A 330 3.98 16.30 7.79
C SER A 330 5.05 16.79 8.78
N ALA A 331 4.66 17.04 10.04
CA ALA A 331 5.60 17.41 11.08
C ALA A 331 6.26 16.21 11.78
N GLN A 332 7.38 16.44 12.49
CA GLN A 332 7.99 15.44 13.37
C GLN A 332 7.01 14.91 14.42
N THR A 333 7.16 13.65 14.83
CA THR A 333 6.33 13.01 15.88
C THR A 333 6.23 13.90 17.13
N THR A 334 7.35 14.52 17.56
CA THR A 334 7.42 15.41 18.74
C THR A 334 6.63 16.71 18.63
N ARG A 335 6.11 17.02 17.43
CA ARG A 335 5.25 18.17 17.14
C ARG A 335 3.81 17.75 16.80
N GLY A 336 3.49 16.48 16.97
CA GLY A 336 2.21 15.89 16.63
C GLY A 336 2.27 14.81 15.56
N GLY A 337 3.33 14.74 14.74
CA GLY A 337 3.44 13.72 13.69
C GLY A 337 2.52 13.96 12.48
N HIS A 338 2.59 13.08 11.48
CA HIS A 338 1.87 13.29 10.23
C HIS A 338 0.35 13.16 10.41
N HIS A 339 -0.42 13.98 9.69
CA HIS A 339 -1.88 13.94 9.64
C HIS A 339 -2.38 14.29 8.24
N ASN A 340 -3.37 13.56 7.73
CA ASN A 340 -4.03 13.94 6.48
C ASN A 340 -5.10 14.99 6.75
N VAL A 341 -5.15 16.03 5.92
CA VAL A 341 -6.12 17.13 6.01
C VAL A 341 -7.01 17.10 4.77
N TYR A 342 -8.32 17.02 4.97
CA TYR A 342 -9.32 17.00 3.91
C TYR A 342 -10.25 18.20 4.00
N PHE A 343 -10.48 18.85 2.87
CA PHE A 343 -11.40 19.97 2.77
C PHE A 343 -12.72 19.55 2.13
N ARG A 344 -13.84 20.12 2.60
CA ARG A 344 -15.14 19.92 1.95
C ARG A 344 -15.25 20.60 0.58
N ARG A 345 -14.38 21.56 0.29
CA ARG A 345 -14.39 22.32 -0.97
C ARG A 345 -12.96 22.48 -1.45
N HIS A 346 -12.77 22.59 -2.77
CA HIS A 346 -11.50 22.97 -3.37
C HIS A 346 -11.16 24.46 -3.06
N ASP A 347 -10.03 24.92 -3.58
CA ASP A 347 -9.49 26.28 -3.44
C ASP A 347 -9.20 26.71 -2.00
N GLN A 348 -8.87 25.76 -1.13
CA GLN A 348 -8.43 26.10 0.22
C GLN A 348 -6.92 26.46 0.22
N PRO A 349 -6.51 27.41 1.07
CA PRO A 349 -5.10 27.68 1.24
C PRO A 349 -4.41 26.48 1.91
N ILE A 350 -3.22 26.13 1.42
CA ILE A 350 -2.34 25.20 2.13
C ILE A 350 -1.72 25.90 3.34
N ARG A 351 -1.67 25.19 4.47
CA ARG A 351 -0.97 25.64 5.68
C ARG A 351 -0.01 24.55 6.11
N ARG A 352 1.29 24.77 5.91
CA ARG A 352 2.32 23.72 6.00
C ARG A 352 2.87 23.56 7.42
N SER A 353 3.47 22.40 7.68
CA SER A 353 4.30 22.07 8.83
C SER A 353 5.66 22.76 8.79
N GLY A 354 6.11 23.10 7.58
CA GLY A 354 7.35 23.78 7.30
C GLY A 354 7.60 23.91 5.81
N HIS A 355 8.77 24.43 5.48
CA HIS A 355 9.20 24.66 4.09
C HIS A 355 10.48 23.88 3.76
N GLU A 356 10.92 22.92 4.57
CA GLU A 356 12.25 22.27 4.49
C GLU A 356 12.64 21.84 3.06
N GLY A 357 11.68 21.36 2.27
CA GLY A 357 11.88 20.93 0.88
C GLY A 357 11.68 21.99 -0.20
N LEU A 358 11.37 23.24 0.16
CA LEU A 358 10.99 24.31 -0.76
C LEU A 358 12.03 25.43 -0.83
N ALA A 359 12.32 25.89 -2.05
CA ALA A 359 13.16 27.05 -2.30
C ALA A 359 12.42 28.38 -2.05
N ASP A 360 11.14 28.45 -2.42
CA ASP A 360 10.26 29.58 -2.08
C ASP A 360 9.83 29.50 -0.62
N LYS A 361 10.02 30.58 0.14
CA LYS A 361 9.66 30.73 1.56
C LYS A 361 8.68 31.88 1.80
N SER A 362 8.09 32.44 0.74
CA SER A 362 7.34 33.69 0.84
C SER A 362 6.01 33.61 1.57
N ASP A 363 5.55 32.41 1.94
CA ASP A 363 4.37 32.12 2.78
C ASP A 363 4.71 31.31 4.05
N GLU A 364 5.98 31.32 4.48
CA GLU A 364 6.43 30.64 5.72
C GLU A 364 5.75 31.18 6.99
N ASP A 365 5.22 32.41 6.95
CA ASP A 365 4.44 33.00 8.05
C ASP A 365 3.06 32.35 8.23
N THR A 366 2.60 31.56 7.25
CA THR A 366 1.32 30.83 7.32
C THR A 366 1.43 29.43 7.93
N ASP A 367 2.66 28.95 8.12
CA ASP A 367 2.97 27.62 8.63
C ASP A 367 2.36 27.37 10.01
N LEU A 368 1.95 26.13 10.23
CA LEU A 368 1.44 25.57 11.48
C LEU A 368 2.47 24.55 11.96
N ARG A 369 3.29 24.90 12.94
CA ARG A 369 4.49 24.14 13.32
C ARG A 369 4.20 23.02 14.31
N HIS A 370 3.02 23.01 14.92
CA HIS A 370 2.57 22.01 15.87
C HIS A 370 1.12 21.62 15.59
N ILE A 371 0.75 20.36 15.84
CA ILE A 371 -0.59 19.86 15.53
C ILE A 371 -1.71 20.62 16.25
N THR A 372 -1.44 21.16 17.45
CA THR A 372 -2.39 22.02 18.16
C THR A 372 -2.70 23.31 17.41
N GLU A 373 -1.74 23.87 16.66
CA GLU A 373 -1.96 25.05 15.82
C GLU A 373 -2.81 24.69 14.59
N VAL A 374 -2.68 23.46 14.06
CA VAL A 374 -3.55 22.89 13.03
C VAL A 374 -4.99 22.79 13.55
N TYR A 375 -5.19 22.26 14.74
CA TYR A 375 -6.52 22.20 15.35
C TYR A 375 -7.10 23.60 15.57
N GLU A 376 -6.34 24.52 16.14
CA GLU A 376 -6.79 25.91 16.34
C GLU A 376 -7.17 26.61 15.03
N ALA A 377 -6.39 26.38 13.97
CA ALA A 377 -6.64 26.94 12.65
C ALA A 377 -7.92 26.43 11.99
N TYR A 378 -8.22 25.14 12.14
CA TYR A 378 -9.32 24.49 11.43
C TYR A 378 -10.56 24.24 12.30
N ARG A 379 -10.52 24.48 13.61
CA ARG A 379 -11.69 24.32 14.47
C ARG A 379 -12.84 25.23 14.01
N GLY A 380 -14.02 24.65 13.86
CA GLY A 380 -15.20 25.36 13.36
C GLY A 380 -15.23 25.54 11.83
N THR A 381 -14.29 24.92 11.09
CA THR A 381 -14.32 24.84 9.63
C THR A 381 -14.85 23.48 9.15
N ASP A 382 -15.16 23.37 7.86
CA ASP A 382 -15.56 22.11 7.22
C ASP A 382 -14.36 21.25 6.81
N THR A 383 -13.50 20.96 7.78
CA THR A 383 -12.28 20.17 7.62
C THR A 383 -12.42 18.83 8.35
N VAL A 384 -11.84 17.78 7.78
CA VAL A 384 -11.60 16.49 8.45
C VAL A 384 -10.10 16.29 8.48
N ILE A 385 -9.59 15.83 9.62
CA ILE A 385 -8.19 15.48 9.83
C ILE A 385 -8.14 14.00 10.23
N THR A 386 -7.16 13.25 9.77
CA THR A 386 -6.99 11.86 10.22
C THR A 386 -5.55 11.59 10.59
N ALA A 387 -5.36 11.01 11.78
CA ALA A 387 -4.08 10.49 12.23
C ALA A 387 -3.69 9.23 11.45
N HIS A 388 -2.39 9.01 11.24
CA HIS A 388 -1.88 7.83 10.54
C HIS A 388 -0.43 7.51 10.92
N VAL A 389 0.05 6.35 10.45
CA VAL A 389 1.42 5.89 10.64
C VAL A 389 2.21 6.09 9.34
N GLY A 390 2.65 7.32 9.09
CA GLY A 390 3.47 7.70 7.93
C GLY A 390 4.95 7.85 8.29
N GLY A 391 5.68 8.64 7.49
CA GLY A 391 7.10 8.94 7.70
C GLY A 391 7.44 9.29 9.16
N GLU A 392 6.62 10.12 9.78
CA GLU A 392 6.52 10.30 11.24
C GLU A 392 5.10 9.90 11.66
N HIS A 393 4.95 9.08 12.69
CA HIS A 393 3.62 8.65 13.14
C HIS A 393 2.94 9.75 13.95
N SER A 394 1.61 9.85 13.88
CA SER A 394 0.85 10.78 14.70
C SER A 394 1.08 10.52 16.20
N ASP A 395 1.30 11.58 16.97
CA ASP A 395 1.36 11.54 18.43
C ASP A 395 -0.04 11.74 19.00
N LEU A 396 -0.67 10.63 19.39
CA LEU A 396 -2.02 10.62 19.96
C LEU A 396 -2.08 11.23 21.38
N GLN A 397 -1.01 11.86 21.90
CA GLN A 397 -1.15 12.80 23.03
C GLN A 397 -2.03 14.00 22.70
N TYR A 398 -2.10 14.36 21.42
CA TYR A 398 -2.94 15.44 20.91
C TYR A 398 -4.11 14.83 20.16
N HIS A 399 -5.30 15.38 20.39
CA HIS A 399 -6.50 14.99 19.69
C HIS A 399 -7.54 16.11 19.73
N ASP A 400 -8.14 16.45 18.58
CA ASP A 400 -9.36 17.25 18.52
C ASP A 400 -10.54 16.40 18.03
N PRO A 401 -11.52 16.05 18.89
CA PRO A 401 -12.60 15.12 18.54
C PRO A 401 -13.57 15.66 17.47
N TYR A 402 -13.55 16.95 17.17
CA TYR A 402 -14.38 17.54 16.11
C TYR A 402 -13.72 17.50 14.74
N LEU A 403 -12.38 17.50 14.71
CA LEU A 403 -11.60 17.47 13.48
C LEU A 403 -11.13 16.06 13.14
N GLU A 404 -10.86 15.22 14.14
CA GLU A 404 -10.18 13.94 13.97
C GLU A 404 -11.06 12.74 14.30
N PRO A 405 -12.03 12.41 13.42
CA PRO A 405 -12.95 11.34 13.72
C PRO A 405 -12.32 9.95 13.59
N ALA A 406 -11.13 9.79 13.00
CA ALA A 406 -10.60 8.48 12.66
C ALA A 406 -9.07 8.41 12.57
N VAL A 407 -8.56 7.18 12.72
CA VAL A 407 -7.13 6.84 12.59
C VAL A 407 -6.92 5.75 11.54
N GLU A 408 -5.84 5.89 10.77
CA GLU A 408 -5.40 4.86 9.82
C GLU A 408 -4.73 3.71 10.57
N VAL A 409 -5.21 2.49 10.35
CA VAL A 409 -4.70 1.28 11.04
C VAL A 409 -3.88 0.37 10.14
N THR A 410 -3.89 0.61 8.82
CA THR A 410 -3.13 -0.17 7.84
C THR A 410 -2.83 0.65 6.58
N SER A 411 -1.62 0.47 6.05
CA SER A 411 -1.15 1.07 4.79
C SER A 411 -0.03 0.23 4.17
N ASP A 412 0.60 0.70 3.10
CA ASP A 412 1.74 0.00 2.48
C ASP A 412 2.93 -0.14 3.45
N HIS A 413 2.97 0.69 4.50
CA HIS A 413 3.92 0.59 5.59
C HIS A 413 3.66 -0.59 6.53
N GLY A 414 2.49 -1.23 6.49
CA GLY A 414 2.13 -2.38 7.32
C GLY A 414 0.77 -2.23 8.00
N THR A 415 0.54 -3.10 8.98
CA THR A 415 -0.66 -3.08 9.83
C THR A 415 -0.29 -2.70 11.26
N PHE A 416 -1.00 -1.76 11.85
CA PHE A 416 -0.60 -1.06 13.08
C PHE A 416 -1.65 -1.19 14.17
N GLU A 417 -2.06 -2.39 14.55
CA GLU A 417 -3.07 -2.56 15.62
C GLU A 417 -2.67 -1.86 16.94
N TRP A 418 -1.39 -1.59 17.18
CA TRP A 418 -0.93 -0.81 18.33
C TRP A 418 -1.45 0.65 18.34
N ILE A 419 -1.68 1.29 17.19
CA ILE A 419 -2.21 2.67 17.15
C ILE A 419 -3.70 2.67 17.45
N LEU A 420 -4.42 1.67 16.95
CA LEU A 420 -5.81 1.40 17.33
C LEU A 420 -5.92 1.16 18.84
N GLN A 421 -5.04 0.33 19.41
CA GLN A 421 -5.04 0.07 20.86
C GLN A 421 -4.83 1.35 21.67
N GLU A 422 -3.91 2.20 21.22
CA GLU A 422 -3.61 3.49 21.86
C GLU A 422 -4.82 4.45 21.85
N THR A 423 -5.69 4.41 20.83
CA THR A 423 -6.94 5.19 20.85
C THR A 423 -7.85 4.80 22.01
N PHE A 424 -7.97 3.50 22.31
CA PHE A 424 -8.79 3.01 23.42
C PHE A 424 -8.16 3.29 24.78
N GLU A 425 -6.84 3.14 24.92
CA GLU A 425 -6.11 3.50 26.15
C GLU A 425 -6.30 4.97 26.53
N ARG A 426 -6.54 5.83 25.55
CA ARG A 426 -6.77 7.27 25.71
C ARG A 426 -8.26 7.65 25.80
N ASN A 427 -9.17 6.68 25.69
CA ASN A 427 -10.62 6.88 25.62
C ASN A 427 -11.06 7.77 24.43
N TYR A 428 -10.35 7.71 23.31
CA TYR A 428 -10.71 8.46 22.12
C TYR A 428 -11.85 7.79 21.36
N ARG A 429 -12.69 8.61 20.74
CA ARG A 429 -13.86 8.18 19.97
C ARG A 429 -13.55 8.24 18.48
N MET A 430 -12.63 7.39 18.05
CA MET A 430 -12.14 7.33 16.68
C MET A 430 -12.69 6.11 15.94
N GLY A 431 -12.97 6.28 14.65
CA GLY A 431 -13.17 5.20 13.68
C GLY A 431 -11.85 4.71 13.11
N PHE A 432 -11.92 3.63 12.32
CA PHE A 432 -10.74 3.01 11.70
C PHE A 432 -10.87 3.01 10.18
N PHE A 433 -9.79 3.32 9.48
CA PHE A 433 -9.71 3.18 8.02
C PHE A 433 -8.34 2.66 7.57
N GLY A 434 -8.28 2.17 6.33
CA GLY A 434 -7.03 1.84 5.65
C GLY A 434 -6.75 2.84 4.53
N GLY A 435 -5.48 3.03 4.20
CA GLY A 435 -5.00 3.83 3.07
C GLY A 435 -3.79 3.17 2.42
N SER A 436 -3.08 3.85 1.52
CA SER A 436 -1.83 3.33 0.95
C SER A 436 -0.57 4.00 1.50
N ASP A 437 -0.58 5.33 1.65
CA ASP A 437 0.61 6.18 1.67
C ASP A 437 1.51 5.91 0.43
N SER A 438 0.85 5.65 -0.71
CA SER A 438 1.51 5.20 -1.93
C SER A 438 2.38 6.30 -2.55
N HIS A 439 3.60 5.92 -2.94
CA HIS A 439 4.58 6.81 -3.57
C HIS A 439 4.79 6.53 -5.06
N ASN A 440 4.15 5.51 -5.61
CA ASN A 440 4.30 5.09 -7.01
C ASN A 440 3.07 5.37 -7.89
N GLY A 441 2.07 6.08 -7.36
CA GLY A 441 0.91 6.50 -8.15
C GLY A 441 -0.18 5.44 -8.31
N ARG A 442 -0.21 4.40 -7.46
CA ARG A 442 -1.17 3.27 -7.54
C ARG A 442 -2.18 3.21 -6.37
N PRO A 443 -2.95 4.29 -6.09
CA PRO A 443 -3.88 4.32 -4.96
C PRO A 443 -4.93 3.20 -5.06
N GLY A 444 -5.21 2.57 -3.92
CA GLY A 444 -6.16 1.46 -3.78
C GLY A 444 -5.74 0.12 -4.43
N GLY A 445 -4.55 0.05 -5.03
CA GLY A 445 -4.01 -1.16 -5.66
C GLY A 445 -2.50 -1.32 -5.48
N ASP A 446 -1.89 -0.54 -4.59
CA ASP A 446 -0.44 -0.54 -4.43
C ASP A 446 0.05 -1.86 -3.79
N THR A 447 1.24 -2.27 -4.23
CA THR A 447 1.98 -3.42 -3.70
C THR A 447 3.44 -3.01 -3.47
N PRO A 448 4.13 -3.54 -2.45
CA PRO A 448 5.47 -3.08 -2.08
C PRO A 448 6.54 -3.19 -3.15
N GLY A 449 6.43 -4.15 -4.08
CA GLY A 449 7.51 -4.50 -4.99
C GLY A 449 8.85 -4.69 -4.25
N PHE A 450 9.92 -4.10 -4.77
CA PHE A 450 11.23 -4.06 -4.12
C PHE A 450 11.45 -2.81 -3.26
N GLN A 451 10.43 -2.00 -3.00
CA GLN A 451 10.58 -0.82 -2.15
C GLN A 451 11.01 -1.24 -0.75
N HIS A 452 12.09 -0.63 -0.26
CA HIS A 452 12.68 -1.04 1.00
C HIS A 452 11.81 -0.68 2.22
N ARG A 453 10.97 0.35 2.11
CA ARG A 453 10.16 0.93 3.20
C ARG A 453 8.66 0.64 3.08
N ARG A 454 8.26 -0.21 2.15
CA ARG A 454 6.90 -0.73 2.02
C ARG A 454 6.94 -2.23 2.25
N TYR A 455 5.96 -2.74 2.97
CA TYR A 455 5.95 -4.11 3.47
C TYR A 455 4.65 -4.82 3.17
N ALA A 456 3.53 -4.09 3.08
CA ALA A 456 2.20 -4.63 2.84
C ALA A 456 1.61 -4.11 1.53
N LYS A 457 0.68 -4.86 0.96
CA LYS A 457 -0.30 -4.32 0.00
C LYS A 457 -1.12 -3.19 0.64
N ALA A 458 -1.58 -2.24 -0.18
CA ALA A 458 -2.37 -1.09 0.23
C ALA A 458 -3.64 -1.48 0.99
N GLY A 459 -3.91 -0.75 2.08
CA GLY A 459 -5.18 -0.77 2.77
C GLY A 459 -6.27 -0.05 1.98
N LEU A 460 -7.53 -0.27 2.39
CA LEU A 460 -8.68 0.45 1.86
C LEU A 460 -9.56 1.00 2.97
N ALA A 461 -10.15 2.16 2.70
CA ALA A 461 -11.26 2.71 3.44
C ALA A 461 -12.57 2.25 2.79
N ALA A 462 -13.51 1.84 3.63
CA ALA A 462 -14.85 1.45 3.21
C ALA A 462 -15.86 2.36 3.94
N VAL A 463 -16.59 3.15 3.17
CA VAL A 463 -17.39 4.29 3.67
C VAL A 463 -18.86 4.08 3.37
N TYR A 464 -19.69 4.14 4.42
CA TYR A 464 -21.15 4.14 4.28
C TYR A 464 -21.68 5.57 4.19
N ALA A 465 -22.13 5.95 2.99
CA ALA A 465 -22.63 7.27 2.67
C ALA A 465 -23.91 7.20 1.81
N PRO A 466 -24.81 8.19 1.91
CA PRO A 466 -26.05 8.20 1.12
C PRO A 466 -25.81 8.42 -0.38
N GLU A 467 -24.70 9.08 -0.72
CA GLU A 467 -24.30 9.38 -2.10
C GLU A 467 -22.77 9.50 -2.19
N LEU A 468 -22.24 9.38 -3.41
CA LEU A 468 -20.82 9.54 -3.70
C LEU A 468 -20.49 11.00 -4.00
N THR A 469 -20.36 11.83 -2.96
CA THR A 469 -19.98 13.24 -3.01
C THR A 469 -18.90 13.54 -1.96
N ILE A 470 -18.12 14.63 -2.14
CA ILE A 470 -17.11 15.03 -1.14
C ILE A 470 -17.79 15.26 0.22
N GLU A 471 -18.93 15.94 0.21
CA GLU A 471 -19.74 16.25 1.38
C GLU A 471 -20.13 14.97 2.12
N SER A 472 -20.74 14.03 1.42
CA SER A 472 -21.25 12.78 2.00
C SER A 472 -20.14 11.84 2.47
N VAL A 473 -19.01 11.77 1.75
CA VAL A 473 -17.83 11.02 2.20
C VAL A 473 -17.28 11.63 3.50
N LEU A 474 -17.06 12.94 3.55
CA LEU A 474 -16.53 13.59 4.76
C LEU A 474 -17.54 13.60 5.93
N ASP A 475 -18.85 13.65 5.67
CA ASP A 475 -19.88 13.47 6.70
C ASP A 475 -19.86 12.04 7.26
N ALA A 476 -19.62 11.03 6.42
CA ALA A 476 -19.44 9.66 6.87
C ALA A 476 -18.16 9.47 7.70
N TYR A 477 -17.05 10.14 7.34
CA TYR A 477 -15.85 10.19 8.18
C TYR A 477 -16.16 10.81 9.54
N LYS A 478 -16.77 12.01 9.59
CA LYS A 478 -17.15 12.68 10.85
C LYS A 478 -18.08 11.83 11.73
N ALA A 479 -18.98 11.08 11.11
CA ALA A 479 -19.87 10.15 11.80
C ALA A 479 -19.25 8.77 12.05
N ARG A 480 -17.99 8.55 11.67
CA ARG A 480 -17.27 7.27 11.80
C ARG A 480 -17.98 6.08 11.14
N ARG A 481 -18.79 6.33 10.12
CA ARG A 481 -19.42 5.30 9.27
C ARG A 481 -18.42 4.76 8.25
N ILE A 482 -17.23 4.42 8.73
CA ILE A 482 -16.09 3.98 7.95
C ILE A 482 -15.51 2.72 8.57
N TYR A 483 -14.81 1.91 7.79
CA TYR A 483 -14.04 0.78 8.33
C TYR A 483 -12.79 0.52 7.48
N ALA A 484 -11.84 -0.18 8.09
CA ALA A 484 -10.55 -0.48 7.47
C ALA A 484 -10.51 -1.90 6.92
N THR A 485 -9.82 -2.11 5.80
CA THR A 485 -9.34 -3.42 5.37
C THR A 485 -7.89 -3.35 4.91
N THR A 486 -7.18 -4.48 4.90
CA THR A 486 -5.81 -4.61 4.36
C THR A 486 -5.76 -4.68 2.82
N GLY A 487 -6.82 -4.19 2.15
CA GLY A 487 -6.94 -4.14 0.70
C GLY A 487 -7.94 -5.14 0.11
N ALA A 488 -8.43 -6.11 0.88
CA ALA A 488 -9.55 -6.96 0.47
C ALA A 488 -10.89 -6.22 0.63
N ARG A 489 -11.79 -6.36 -0.35
CA ARG A 489 -13.14 -5.77 -0.30
C ARG A 489 -14.12 -6.61 0.54
N ILE A 490 -13.78 -6.80 1.81
CA ILE A 490 -14.60 -7.52 2.80
C ILE A 490 -15.82 -6.67 3.15
N LEU A 491 -17.03 -7.20 3.01
CA LEU A 491 -18.23 -6.52 3.51
C LEU A 491 -18.29 -6.68 5.02
N LEU A 492 -18.41 -5.55 5.74
CA LEU A 492 -18.52 -5.55 7.18
C LEU A 492 -19.53 -4.50 7.63
N HIS A 493 -20.51 -4.94 8.41
CA HIS A 493 -21.48 -4.07 9.06
C HIS A 493 -21.66 -4.50 10.51
N THR A 494 -21.64 -3.53 11.42
CA THR A 494 -21.94 -3.73 12.83
C THR A 494 -22.99 -2.72 13.28
N SER A 495 -23.85 -3.16 14.19
CA SER A 495 -24.87 -2.32 14.84
C SER A 495 -25.05 -2.75 16.29
N CYS A 496 -25.59 -1.85 17.10
CA CYS A 496 -26.03 -2.14 18.46
C CYS A 496 -27.43 -1.56 18.64
N GLU A 497 -28.41 -2.42 18.90
CA GLU A 497 -29.82 -2.04 18.77
C GLU A 497 -30.10 -1.45 17.37
N ASP A 498 -30.61 -0.21 17.30
CA ASP A 498 -30.87 0.51 16.05
C ASP A 498 -29.72 1.43 15.60
N HIS A 499 -28.59 1.40 16.32
CA HIS A 499 -27.45 2.30 16.10
C HIS A 499 -26.36 1.66 15.23
N TRP A 500 -25.86 2.43 14.26
CA TRP A 500 -24.83 1.99 13.33
C TRP A 500 -23.42 2.11 13.91
N MET A 501 -22.48 1.33 13.35
CA MET A 501 -21.05 1.55 13.57
C MET A 501 -20.65 3.03 13.42
N GLY A 502 -19.84 3.51 14.36
CA GLY A 502 -19.44 4.91 14.46
C GLY A 502 -20.32 5.79 15.34
N GLU A 503 -21.58 5.40 15.58
CA GLU A 503 -22.51 6.16 16.41
C GLU A 503 -22.19 6.10 17.91
N GLU A 504 -22.75 7.06 18.64
CA GLU A 504 -22.70 7.14 20.09
C GLU A 504 -24.12 7.34 20.63
N PHE A 505 -24.48 6.59 21.67
CA PHE A 505 -25.78 6.70 22.32
C PHE A 505 -25.74 6.23 23.77
N THR A 506 -26.74 6.64 24.55
CA THR A 506 -26.92 6.22 25.94
C THR A 506 -28.08 5.24 26.05
N THR A 507 -27.91 4.16 26.80
CA THR A 507 -28.96 3.16 27.06
C THR A 507 -28.83 2.60 28.47
N GLY A 508 -29.96 2.26 29.08
CA GLY A 508 -30.01 1.45 30.32
C GLY A 508 -30.29 -0.03 30.05
N LYS A 509 -30.46 -0.42 28.78
CA LYS A 509 -30.64 -1.82 28.39
C LYS A 509 -29.27 -2.47 28.19
N THR A 510 -29.19 -3.76 28.50
CA THR A 510 -28.00 -4.56 28.18
C THR A 510 -27.70 -4.46 26.68
N PRO A 511 -26.48 -4.01 26.29
CA PRO A 511 -26.14 -3.82 24.88
C PRO A 511 -26.24 -5.12 24.08
N ARG A 512 -26.99 -5.09 22.97
CA ARG A 512 -27.06 -6.19 21.99
C ARG A 512 -26.40 -5.74 20.69
N ILE A 513 -25.31 -6.41 20.32
CA ILE A 513 -24.49 -6.13 19.16
C ILE A 513 -24.81 -7.14 18.07
N SER A 514 -25.07 -6.65 16.86
CA SER A 514 -25.24 -7.47 15.65
C SER A 514 -24.09 -7.20 14.68
N ALA A 515 -23.59 -8.26 14.04
CA ALA A 515 -22.55 -8.14 13.02
C ALA A 515 -22.88 -8.99 11.80
N PHE A 516 -22.56 -8.44 10.62
CA PHE A 516 -22.62 -9.11 9.33
C PHE A 516 -21.26 -8.99 8.63
N VAL A 517 -20.74 -10.11 8.14
CA VAL A 517 -19.47 -10.17 7.41
C VAL A 517 -19.63 -11.04 6.15
N ALA A 518 -19.13 -10.55 5.01
CA ALA A 518 -18.91 -11.36 3.82
C ALA A 518 -17.47 -11.14 3.29
N GLY A 519 -16.61 -12.15 3.42
CA GLY A 519 -15.19 -12.10 3.11
C GLY A 519 -14.88 -12.38 1.64
N THR A 520 -13.63 -12.21 1.23
CA THR A 520 -13.13 -12.59 -0.11
C THR A 520 -12.48 -13.98 -0.15
N ALA A 521 -12.41 -14.65 1.00
CA ALA A 521 -11.75 -15.91 1.32
C ALA A 521 -12.35 -16.46 2.63
N PRO A 522 -12.11 -17.73 3.00
CA PRO A 522 -12.56 -18.30 4.28
C PRO A 522 -12.06 -17.52 5.50
N TYR A 523 -12.72 -17.71 6.65
CA TYR A 523 -12.40 -16.99 7.88
C TYR A 523 -11.40 -17.75 8.74
N GLU A 524 -10.41 -17.03 9.27
CA GLU A 524 -9.59 -17.46 10.40
C GLU A 524 -10.28 -17.11 11.72
N SER A 525 -10.80 -15.89 11.82
CA SER A 525 -11.55 -15.43 12.99
C SER A 525 -12.52 -14.30 12.64
N VAL A 526 -13.64 -14.26 13.36
CA VAL A 526 -14.54 -13.11 13.44
C VAL A 526 -14.79 -12.84 14.92
N GLU A 527 -14.27 -11.72 15.42
CA GLU A 527 -14.15 -11.45 16.85
C GLU A 527 -14.79 -10.10 17.20
N LEU A 528 -15.56 -10.05 18.28
CA LEU A 528 -16.14 -8.83 18.83
C LEU A 528 -15.35 -8.41 20.07
N PHE A 529 -15.01 -7.12 20.11
CA PHE A 529 -14.25 -6.48 21.17
C PHE A 529 -15.08 -5.41 21.86
N ARG A 530 -14.87 -5.26 23.18
CA ARG A 530 -15.25 -4.10 23.99
C ARG A 530 -13.97 -3.40 24.45
N GLY A 531 -13.63 -2.29 23.82
CA GLY A 531 -12.30 -1.68 23.96
C GLY A 531 -11.22 -2.70 23.60
N LEU A 532 -10.29 -2.97 24.52
CA LEU A 532 -9.22 -3.95 24.28
C LEU A 532 -9.61 -5.40 24.61
N GLU A 533 -10.79 -5.62 25.21
CA GLU A 533 -11.22 -6.94 25.64
C GLU A 533 -11.98 -7.64 24.52
N ARG A 534 -11.49 -8.81 24.09
CA ARG A 534 -12.26 -9.71 23.21
C ARG A 534 -13.37 -10.38 24.02
N ILE A 535 -14.61 -9.98 23.79
CA ILE A 535 -15.78 -10.47 24.54
C ILE A 535 -16.51 -11.61 23.81
N TYR A 536 -16.33 -11.75 22.50
CA TYR A 536 -16.91 -12.84 21.73
C TYR A 536 -16.03 -13.24 20.53
N SER A 537 -16.05 -14.53 20.20
CA SER A 537 -15.45 -15.07 18.99
C SER A 537 -16.50 -15.95 18.33
N HIS A 538 -16.87 -15.63 17.10
CA HIS A 538 -17.82 -16.44 16.36
C HIS A 538 -17.21 -17.82 16.09
N PRO A 539 -17.94 -18.93 16.32
CA PRO A 539 -17.49 -20.25 15.92
C PRO A 539 -17.31 -20.30 14.41
N ILE A 540 -16.10 -20.56 13.94
CA ILE A 540 -15.82 -20.82 12.53
C ILE A 540 -15.85 -22.34 12.35
N GLU A 541 -16.79 -22.83 11.54
CA GLU A 541 -16.87 -24.24 11.18
C GLU A 541 -15.72 -24.58 10.23
N GLY A 542 -14.79 -25.43 10.66
CA GLY A 542 -13.74 -25.93 9.78
C GLY A 542 -12.90 -26.98 10.47
N ALA A 543 -12.80 -28.15 9.86
CA ALA A 543 -11.83 -29.14 10.30
C ALA A 543 -10.42 -28.64 9.94
N LYS A 544 -9.47 -28.98 10.80
CA LYS A 544 -8.07 -28.81 10.52
C LYS A 544 -7.61 -29.95 9.63
N ASP A 545 -6.90 -29.64 8.56
CA ASP A 545 -6.32 -30.67 7.69
C ASP A 545 -5.01 -31.16 8.31
N ARG A 546 -5.03 -32.40 8.83
CA ARG A 546 -3.85 -33.04 9.45
C ARG A 546 -2.71 -33.26 8.46
N ASN A 547 -2.97 -33.19 7.16
CA ASN A 547 -1.97 -33.29 6.11
C ASN A 547 -1.41 -31.92 5.71
N ARG A 548 -1.84 -30.83 6.35
CA ARG A 548 -1.36 -29.50 6.03
C ARG A 548 -0.92 -28.79 7.29
N VAL A 549 0.35 -28.37 7.35
CA VAL A 549 0.87 -27.63 8.49
C VAL A 549 1.18 -26.20 8.09
N ARG A 550 0.63 -25.24 8.84
CA ARG A 550 0.78 -23.82 8.62
C ARG A 550 1.75 -23.22 9.63
N ILE A 551 2.67 -22.41 9.15
CA ILE A 551 3.63 -21.64 9.95
C ILE A 551 3.39 -20.16 9.64
N LEU A 552 2.94 -19.39 10.63
CA LEU A 552 2.70 -17.96 10.52
C LEU A 552 3.69 -17.17 11.38
N TRP A 553 4.08 -15.99 10.92
CA TRP A 553 4.82 -14.99 11.68
C TRP A 553 4.16 -13.62 11.53
N GLU A 554 4.21 -12.83 12.59
CA GLU A 554 3.64 -11.47 12.61
C GLU A 554 4.43 -10.57 13.54
N GLY A 555 4.16 -9.27 13.45
CA GLY A 555 4.70 -8.26 14.36
C GLY A 555 5.53 -7.19 13.69
N ALA A 556 5.94 -6.22 14.50
CA ALA A 556 6.67 -5.03 14.08
C ALA A 556 7.94 -4.84 14.92
N SER A 557 8.92 -4.10 14.38
CA SER A 557 10.14 -3.74 15.10
C SER A 557 9.96 -2.57 16.07
N ARG A 558 9.04 -1.63 15.79
CA ARG A 558 8.75 -0.44 16.61
C ARG A 558 7.43 0.23 16.21
N LYS A 559 6.93 1.15 17.04
CA LYS A 559 5.77 2.02 16.76
C LYS A 559 6.15 3.17 15.82
N SER A 560 6.22 2.89 14.51
CA SER A 560 6.57 3.84 13.44
C SER A 560 6.31 3.17 12.09
N SER A 561 6.28 3.90 10.97
CA SER A 561 6.31 3.30 9.63
C SER A 561 7.62 2.57 9.29
N TYR A 562 8.69 2.83 10.04
CA TYR A 562 9.98 2.12 9.92
C TYR A 562 10.00 0.86 10.79
N SER A 563 9.04 0.00 10.57
CA SER A 563 8.66 -1.08 11.47
C SER A 563 8.85 -2.48 10.91
N GLY A 564 9.25 -2.63 9.64
CA GLY A 564 9.45 -3.94 9.02
C GLY A 564 10.37 -4.86 9.80
N VAL A 565 10.07 -6.15 9.74
CA VAL A 565 10.86 -7.23 10.32
C VAL A 565 11.27 -8.17 9.19
N ILE A 566 12.55 -8.52 9.16
CA ILE A 566 13.06 -9.61 8.32
C ILE A 566 12.94 -10.90 9.13
N TRP A 567 12.33 -11.92 8.52
CA TRP A 567 12.13 -13.25 9.07
C TRP A 567 12.92 -14.26 8.22
N GLU A 568 13.97 -14.82 8.79
CA GLU A 568 14.80 -15.84 8.15
C GLU A 568 14.65 -17.16 8.87
N GLY A 569 14.10 -18.15 8.17
CA GLY A 569 13.86 -19.44 8.78
C GLY A 569 14.44 -20.62 8.03
N THR A 570 14.69 -21.66 8.80
CA THR A 570 15.01 -23.01 8.33
C THR A 570 14.05 -23.97 9.00
N LEU A 571 13.46 -24.85 8.21
CA LEU A 571 12.53 -25.86 8.69
C LEU A 571 12.99 -27.24 8.22
N ARG A 572 12.89 -28.22 9.11
CA ARG A 572 13.05 -29.64 8.82
C ARG A 572 11.80 -30.38 9.25
N VAL A 573 11.35 -31.29 8.40
CA VAL A 573 10.21 -32.17 8.66
C VAL A 573 10.71 -33.60 8.73
N SER A 574 10.21 -34.35 9.71
CA SER A 574 10.44 -35.78 9.82
C SER A 574 9.10 -36.51 9.95
N GLY A 575 9.08 -37.78 9.53
CA GLY A 575 7.88 -38.64 9.55
C GLY A 575 7.00 -38.52 8.30
N ARG A 576 6.99 -37.36 7.62
CA ARG A 576 6.26 -37.13 6.37
C ARG A 576 7.06 -36.26 5.40
N ALA A 577 6.83 -36.45 4.09
CA ALA A 577 7.49 -35.69 3.04
C ALA A 577 6.74 -34.40 2.68
N ILE A 578 7.48 -33.34 2.37
CA ILE A 578 6.96 -32.09 1.80
C ILE A 578 6.62 -32.33 0.33
N ASN A 579 5.33 -32.26 -0.01
CA ASN A 579 4.82 -32.38 -1.38
C ASN A 579 4.46 -31.04 -2.02
N GLY A 580 4.27 -30.00 -1.21
CA GLY A 580 3.85 -28.68 -1.66
C GLY A 580 4.12 -27.61 -0.61
N VAL A 581 4.32 -26.38 -1.08
CA VAL A 581 4.48 -25.19 -0.22
C VAL A 581 3.64 -24.05 -0.78
N GLU A 582 2.62 -23.66 -0.03
CA GLU A 582 1.81 -22.46 -0.28
C GLU A 582 2.40 -21.27 0.49
N LYS A 583 2.34 -20.07 -0.10
CA LYS A 583 2.79 -18.82 0.53
C LYS A 583 1.59 -18.01 0.99
N ILE A 584 1.64 -17.48 2.20
CA ILE A 584 0.63 -16.59 2.77
C ILE A 584 1.20 -15.17 2.88
N ARG A 585 0.57 -14.20 2.22
CA ARG A 585 0.92 -12.77 2.25
C ARG A 585 2.41 -12.48 1.99
N PHE A 586 2.96 -13.10 0.95
CA PHE A 586 4.28 -12.73 0.40
C PHE A 586 4.10 -11.51 -0.52
N ASP A 587 3.68 -10.38 0.07
CA ASP A 587 3.27 -9.16 -0.66
C ASP A 587 4.44 -8.51 -1.42
N SER A 588 5.68 -8.79 -1.01
CA SER A 588 6.90 -8.28 -1.60
C SER A 588 7.72 -9.42 -2.22
N PRO A 589 8.24 -9.30 -3.46
CA PRO A 589 9.18 -10.25 -4.06
C PRO A 589 10.50 -10.41 -3.32
N ARG A 590 10.82 -9.52 -2.38
CA ARG A 590 11.94 -9.73 -1.45
C ARG A 590 11.72 -10.97 -0.59
N SER A 591 10.47 -11.36 -0.37
CA SER A 591 10.09 -12.56 0.36
C SER A 591 10.13 -13.78 -0.57
N ARG A 592 10.77 -14.87 -0.15
CA ARG A 592 10.94 -16.09 -0.94
C ARG A 592 11.14 -17.33 -0.09
N VAL A 593 10.77 -18.47 -0.66
CA VAL A 593 11.07 -19.82 -0.17
C VAL A 593 12.12 -20.42 -1.11
N PHE A 594 13.12 -21.10 -0.57
CA PHE A 594 14.24 -21.67 -1.31
C PHE A 594 14.80 -22.90 -0.59
N ASP A 595 15.73 -23.61 -1.23
CA ASP A 595 16.32 -24.86 -0.73
C ASP A 595 15.26 -25.90 -0.30
N VAL A 596 14.17 -26.02 -1.06
CA VAL A 596 13.07 -26.95 -0.76
C VAL A 596 13.48 -28.38 -1.14
N THR A 597 13.39 -29.29 -0.17
CA THR A 597 13.50 -30.74 -0.33
C THR A 597 12.23 -31.40 0.23
N ASP A 598 12.14 -32.72 0.14
CA ASP A 598 11.10 -33.52 0.81
C ASP A 598 11.19 -33.49 2.34
N GLU A 599 12.36 -33.15 2.90
CA GLU A 599 12.62 -33.13 4.35
C GLU A 599 12.81 -31.71 4.94
N GLY A 600 12.78 -30.65 4.14
CA GLY A 600 12.99 -29.31 4.67
C GLY A 600 12.95 -28.17 3.65
N LEU A 601 13.02 -26.96 4.17
CA LEU A 601 13.08 -25.73 3.37
C LEU A 601 13.70 -24.58 4.13
N ARG A 602 13.94 -23.48 3.41
CA ARG A 602 14.32 -22.18 3.98
C ARG A 602 13.45 -21.07 3.45
N TRP A 603 13.29 -20.03 4.24
CA TRP A 603 12.60 -18.83 3.80
C TRP A 603 13.32 -17.56 4.25
N TYR A 604 13.05 -16.51 3.48
CA TYR A 604 13.35 -15.13 3.82
C TYR A 604 12.05 -14.36 3.57
N SER A 605 11.55 -13.63 4.57
CA SER A 605 10.33 -12.83 4.43
C SER A 605 10.52 -11.46 5.05
N VAL A 606 9.97 -10.44 4.40
CA VAL A 606 9.86 -9.09 4.95
C VAL A 606 8.38 -8.79 5.14
N ALA A 607 7.97 -8.51 6.37
CA ALA A 607 6.57 -8.22 6.72
C ALA A 607 6.52 -7.18 7.84
N CYS A 608 5.35 -6.55 8.03
CA CYS A 608 5.14 -5.59 9.09
C CYS A 608 3.73 -5.65 9.68
N GLY A 609 3.62 -6.15 10.90
CA GLY A 609 2.39 -6.12 11.70
C GLY A 609 1.38 -7.21 11.35
N TYR A 610 1.03 -7.36 10.08
CA TYR A 610 0.13 -8.43 9.60
C TYR A 610 0.84 -9.80 9.61
N ARG A 611 0.04 -10.86 9.48
CA ARG A 611 0.52 -12.26 9.43
C ARG A 611 0.96 -12.65 8.03
N SER A 612 2.18 -13.16 7.92
CA SER A 612 2.71 -13.82 6.72
C SER A 612 3.15 -15.24 7.09
N GLY A 613 3.24 -16.14 6.12
CA GLY A 613 3.55 -17.52 6.45
C GLY A 613 3.60 -18.48 5.28
N LEU A 614 3.64 -19.77 5.64
CA LEU A 614 3.68 -20.90 4.72
C LEU A 614 2.63 -21.94 5.13
N ILE A 615 2.09 -22.68 4.14
CA ILE A 615 1.41 -23.96 4.38
C ILE A 615 2.20 -25.06 3.69
N LEU A 616 2.53 -26.11 4.42
CA LEU A 616 3.21 -27.30 3.92
C LEU A 616 2.19 -28.39 3.68
N ASP A 617 2.18 -28.96 2.48
CA ASP A 617 1.41 -30.17 2.19
C ASP A 617 2.26 -31.40 2.56
N LEU A 618 1.84 -32.11 3.61
CA LEU A 618 2.50 -33.25 4.26
C LEU A 618 1.57 -34.48 4.29
N PRO A 619 1.24 -35.07 3.12
CA PRO A 619 0.29 -36.16 3.05
C PRO A 619 0.85 -37.45 3.64
N GLY A 620 -0.05 -38.26 4.21
CA GLY A 620 0.25 -39.60 4.69
C GLY A 620 -0.28 -39.87 6.09
N ASP A 621 -0.26 -41.14 6.48
CA ASP A 621 -0.66 -41.60 7.80
C ASP A 621 0.61 -41.78 8.66
N GLY A 622 0.70 -41.07 9.79
CA GLY A 622 1.85 -41.11 10.70
C GLY A 622 2.10 -39.77 11.40
N ASP A 623 2.90 -39.74 12.45
CA ASP A 623 3.22 -38.48 13.13
C ASP A 623 4.16 -37.63 12.27
N VAL A 624 3.84 -36.34 12.14
CA VAL A 624 4.76 -35.30 11.67
C VAL A 624 5.50 -34.69 12.85
N ASP A 625 6.77 -34.40 12.60
CA ASP A 625 7.69 -33.77 13.52
C ASP A 625 8.40 -32.60 12.81
N ILE A 626 8.32 -31.39 13.38
CA ILE A 626 8.82 -30.16 12.76
C ILE A 626 9.87 -29.53 13.66
N GLU A 627 11.09 -29.43 13.15
CA GLU A 627 12.15 -28.61 13.72
C GLU A 627 12.21 -27.27 12.96
N CYS A 628 12.04 -26.16 13.68
CA CYS A 628 11.99 -24.83 13.12
C CYS A 628 13.03 -23.93 13.80
N VAL A 629 13.85 -23.26 13.00
CA VAL A 629 14.77 -22.21 13.46
C VAL A 629 14.39 -20.92 12.78
N VAL A 630 14.09 -19.88 13.56
CA VAL A 630 13.73 -18.55 13.06
C VAL A 630 14.69 -17.52 13.62
N ASN A 631 15.27 -16.72 12.73
CA ASN A 631 16.06 -15.55 13.05
C ASN A 631 15.31 -14.31 12.57
N THR A 632 15.28 -13.27 13.39
CA THR A 632 14.69 -12.00 13.00
C THR A 632 15.78 -10.94 12.89
N SER A 633 15.59 -10.00 11.96
CA SER A 633 16.34 -8.75 11.96
C SER A 633 15.38 -7.56 11.99
N VAL A 634 15.67 -6.61 12.88
CA VAL A 634 14.85 -5.42 13.15
C VAL A 634 15.60 -4.15 12.79
N ILE A 635 14.87 -3.07 12.51
CA ILE A 635 15.49 -1.81 12.06
C ILE A 635 16.11 -1.07 13.26
N THR A 636 17.39 -0.70 13.17
CA THR A 636 18.16 -0.10 14.30
C THR A 636 18.53 1.37 14.15
N GLY A 637 18.21 2.04 13.04
CA GLY A 637 18.52 3.46 12.83
C GLY A 637 17.35 4.26 12.26
N PRO A 638 16.95 5.39 12.88
CA PRO A 638 16.10 6.39 12.26
C PRO A 638 16.86 7.72 12.15
N LEU A 639 17.39 8.05 10.99
CA LEU A 639 17.78 9.41 10.69
C LEU A 639 17.30 9.65 9.20
N PHE A 640 16.71 10.81 8.80
CA PHE A 640 16.27 11.29 7.42
C PHE A 640 17.04 12.37 6.54
N GLY A 641 18.07 12.11 5.70
CA GLY A 641 19.05 13.18 5.34
C GLY A 641 18.85 13.80 3.98
N ASP A 642 18.77 15.13 3.93
CA ASP A 642 18.78 15.88 2.69
C ASP A 642 20.12 15.78 1.94
N GLN A 643 19.98 15.57 0.62
CA GLN A 643 20.87 15.92 -0.48
C GLN A 643 22.33 16.26 -0.08
N GLY A 644 23.14 15.23 0.15
CA GLY A 644 24.59 15.27 -0.13
C GLY A 644 25.54 16.06 0.79
N ILE A 645 25.06 16.76 1.83
CA ILE A 645 25.93 17.58 2.72
C ILE A 645 26.12 16.94 4.12
N LYS A 646 25.36 15.90 4.49
CA LYS A 646 25.54 15.09 5.72
C LYS A 646 25.51 13.59 5.40
N PRO A 647 26.11 12.71 6.25
CA PRO A 647 26.24 11.29 5.93
C PRO A 647 24.87 10.66 5.57
N PRO A 648 24.81 9.86 4.48
CA PRO A 648 23.57 9.32 3.95
C PRO A 648 22.93 8.43 4.99
N ARG A 649 21.62 8.62 5.16
CA ARG A 649 20.93 8.00 6.25
C ARG A 649 20.41 6.63 5.79
N ARG A 650 21.00 5.57 6.33
CA ARG A 650 20.81 4.19 5.88
C ARG A 650 19.83 3.48 6.79
N MET A 651 18.75 2.94 6.22
CA MET A 651 18.00 1.91 6.92
C MET A 651 18.91 0.70 7.07
N SER A 652 19.06 0.21 8.29
CA SER A 652 19.90 -0.94 8.60
C SER A 652 19.11 -1.88 9.48
N TYR A 653 19.22 -3.16 9.18
CA TYR A 653 18.67 -4.22 9.98
C TYR A 653 19.78 -4.77 10.86
N ALA A 654 19.50 -4.97 12.15
CA ALA A 654 20.37 -5.72 13.04
C ALA A 654 19.65 -7.02 13.45
N PRO A 655 20.40 -8.11 13.66
CA PRO A 655 19.86 -9.31 14.28
C PRO A 655 19.18 -8.97 15.61
N ALA A 656 18.00 -9.54 15.85
CA ALA A 656 17.23 -9.34 17.08
C ALA A 656 17.05 -10.66 17.83
N GLU A 657 16.21 -11.56 17.31
CA GLU A 657 15.95 -12.86 17.92
C GLU A 657 16.53 -14.00 17.09
N LYS A 658 16.89 -15.08 17.79
CA LYS A 658 17.21 -16.38 17.22
C LYS A 658 16.60 -17.45 18.10
N VAL A 659 15.58 -18.12 17.58
CA VAL A 659 14.87 -19.18 18.30
C VAL A 659 14.90 -20.46 17.49
N GLY A 660 15.01 -21.59 18.20
CA GLY A 660 14.85 -22.92 17.66
C GLY A 660 13.81 -23.66 18.49
N PHE A 661 12.92 -24.38 17.83
CA PHE A 661 11.84 -25.09 18.49
C PHE A 661 11.37 -26.28 17.68
N HIS A 662 10.66 -27.15 18.39
CA HIS A 662 10.28 -28.47 17.95
C HIS A 662 8.79 -28.65 18.22
N VAL A 663 8.05 -29.10 17.21
CA VAL A 663 6.59 -29.26 17.27
C VAL A 663 6.21 -30.59 16.64
N GLY A 664 5.62 -31.46 17.46
CA GLY A 664 5.10 -32.75 17.02
C GLY A 664 3.59 -32.72 16.76
N SER A 665 3.08 -33.78 16.14
CA SER A 665 1.65 -33.94 15.86
C SER A 665 0.77 -33.83 17.11
N SER A 666 1.20 -34.41 18.23
CA SER A 666 0.47 -34.34 19.50
C SER A 666 0.35 -32.91 20.03
N ASP A 667 1.32 -32.04 19.75
CA ASP A 667 1.24 -30.63 20.17
C ASP A 667 0.15 -29.91 19.37
N LEU A 668 0.14 -30.13 18.04
CA LEU A 668 -0.85 -29.54 17.12
C LEU A 668 -2.27 -30.05 17.37
N GLU A 669 -2.43 -31.28 17.86
CA GLU A 669 -3.72 -31.82 18.31
C GLU A 669 -4.28 -31.08 19.53
N ASN A 670 -3.42 -30.53 20.39
CA ASN A 670 -3.82 -29.73 21.54
C ASN A 670 -4.11 -28.26 21.18
N GLY A 671 -3.75 -27.83 19.97
CA GLY A 671 -3.98 -26.47 19.47
C GLY A 671 -2.73 -25.84 18.84
N PRO A 672 -2.83 -24.57 18.41
CA PRO A 672 -1.70 -23.86 17.83
C PRO A 672 -0.56 -23.70 18.84
N VAL A 673 0.67 -23.98 18.42
CA VAL A 673 1.89 -23.72 19.20
C VAL A 673 2.41 -22.34 18.84
N THR A 674 2.43 -21.42 19.80
CA THR A 674 2.88 -20.03 19.61
C THR A 674 4.13 -19.73 20.41
N MET A 675 5.08 -19.05 19.76
CA MET A 675 6.31 -18.56 20.37
C MET A 675 6.38 -17.04 20.28
N GLU A 676 6.32 -16.41 21.44
CA GLU A 676 6.53 -14.97 21.59
C GLU A 676 8.03 -14.66 21.46
N LEU A 677 8.39 -13.80 20.51
CA LEU A 677 9.78 -13.40 20.23
C LEU A 677 10.08 -11.99 20.76
N GLY A 678 9.08 -11.12 20.88
CA GLY A 678 9.24 -9.85 21.56
C GLY A 678 8.04 -8.92 21.44
N PRO A 679 8.22 -7.61 21.69
CA PRO A 679 7.11 -6.66 21.75
C PRO A 679 6.45 -6.46 20.38
N LEU A 680 5.30 -5.78 20.38
CA LEU A 680 4.50 -5.47 19.19
C LEU A 680 4.10 -6.73 18.42
N ASN A 681 3.55 -7.69 19.17
CA ASN A 681 3.02 -8.97 18.70
C ASN A 681 4.02 -9.76 17.85
N ARG A 682 5.34 -9.62 18.12
CA ARG A 682 6.35 -10.32 17.35
C ARG A 682 6.40 -11.78 17.78
N ARG A 683 5.86 -12.67 16.97
CA ARG A 683 5.73 -14.10 17.28
C ARG A 683 5.72 -14.99 16.04
N VAL A 684 5.87 -16.30 16.29
CA VAL A 684 5.68 -17.36 15.29
C VAL A 684 4.65 -18.35 15.83
N THR A 685 3.73 -18.79 14.99
CA THR A 685 2.69 -19.77 15.33
C THR A 685 2.72 -20.92 14.33
N ILE A 686 2.71 -22.15 14.84
CA ILE A 686 2.53 -23.37 14.03
C ILE A 686 1.20 -24.02 14.40
N ASP A 687 0.40 -24.36 13.39
CA ASP A 687 -0.86 -25.08 13.56
C ASP A 687 -1.11 -25.99 12.34
N PHE A 688 -2.06 -26.92 12.44
CA PHE A 688 -2.64 -27.49 11.23
C PHE A 688 -3.38 -26.40 10.44
N ALA A 689 -3.25 -26.43 9.12
CA ALA A 689 -3.96 -25.51 8.26
C ALA A 689 -5.47 -25.83 8.28
N PRO A 690 -6.35 -24.82 8.14
CA PRO A 690 -7.76 -25.08 7.93
C PRO A 690 -7.96 -25.86 6.61
N GLU A 691 -8.96 -26.74 6.59
CA GLU A 691 -9.42 -27.34 5.34
C GLU A 691 -9.84 -26.25 4.34
N ALA A 692 -9.63 -26.52 3.04
CA ALA A 692 -10.02 -25.58 2.01
C ALA A 692 -11.55 -25.40 2.00
N GLN A 693 -12.00 -24.17 2.13
CA GLN A 693 -13.40 -23.79 2.12
C GLN A 693 -13.65 -22.66 1.11
N ALA A 694 -14.91 -22.46 0.74
CA ALA A 694 -15.31 -21.28 -0.02
C ALA A 694 -15.41 -20.05 0.91
N ALA A 695 -15.25 -18.85 0.34
CA ALA A 695 -15.51 -17.62 1.08
C ALA A 695 -16.97 -17.56 1.53
N GLY A 696 -17.19 -17.48 2.84
CA GLY A 696 -18.53 -17.56 3.45
C GLY A 696 -19.10 -16.22 3.91
N GLU A 697 -20.27 -16.30 4.51
CA GLU A 697 -20.95 -15.21 5.23
C GLU A 697 -21.01 -15.56 6.71
N VAL A 698 -20.84 -14.57 7.57
CA VAL A 698 -21.02 -14.70 9.02
C VAL A 698 -22.03 -13.67 9.48
N SER A 699 -22.98 -14.10 10.31
CA SER A 699 -23.93 -13.22 10.99
C SER A 699 -24.13 -13.70 12.42
N PHE A 700 -24.09 -12.78 13.38
CA PHE A 700 -24.40 -13.09 14.76
C PHE A 700 -25.03 -11.91 15.50
N ASP A 701 -25.74 -12.25 16.57
CA ASP A 701 -26.19 -11.36 17.62
C ASP A 701 -25.48 -11.76 18.93
N PHE A 702 -24.99 -10.77 19.67
CA PHE A 702 -24.34 -10.98 20.96
C PHE A 702 -24.86 -9.96 21.98
N THR A 703 -25.31 -10.44 23.13
CA THR A 703 -25.70 -9.58 24.27
C THR A 703 -24.55 -9.54 25.27
N ASP A 704 -24.05 -8.33 25.56
CA ASP A 704 -22.98 -8.14 26.54
C ASP A 704 -23.55 -8.00 27.97
N GLU A 705 -23.82 -9.14 28.60
CA GLU A 705 -24.30 -9.22 29.99
C GLU A 705 -23.30 -8.61 31.01
N ASP A 706 -22.04 -8.46 30.61
CA ASP A 706 -20.97 -7.93 31.45
C ASP A 706 -20.64 -6.46 31.17
N ALA A 707 -21.49 -5.75 30.40
CA ALA A 707 -21.31 -4.35 30.02
C ALA A 707 -20.98 -3.47 31.25
N LYS A 708 -20.01 -2.57 31.09
CA LYS A 708 -19.52 -1.73 32.19
C LYS A 708 -20.29 -0.42 32.25
N PRO A 709 -20.58 0.15 33.44
CA PRO A 709 -21.15 1.50 33.51
C PRO A 709 -20.28 2.52 32.76
N GLY A 710 -20.89 3.40 31.98
CA GLY A 710 -20.20 4.40 31.15
C GLY A 710 -19.97 3.95 29.71
N ILE A 711 -18.97 4.52 29.04
CA ILE A 711 -18.71 4.29 27.61
C ILE A 711 -18.07 2.92 27.34
N ASN A 712 -18.74 2.09 26.55
CA ASN A 712 -18.29 0.80 26.04
C ASN A 712 -18.14 0.89 24.51
N PRO A 713 -16.92 0.95 23.96
CA PRO A 713 -16.72 0.91 22.52
C PRO A 713 -16.73 -0.52 21.99
N TYR A 714 -17.68 -0.86 21.11
CA TYR A 714 -17.78 -2.18 20.50
C TYR A 714 -17.33 -2.18 19.05
N TYR A 715 -16.39 -3.05 18.67
CA TYR A 715 -15.98 -3.21 17.27
C TYR A 715 -15.71 -4.67 16.91
N VAL A 716 -15.80 -4.99 15.62
CA VAL A 716 -15.51 -6.31 15.08
C VAL A 716 -14.17 -6.30 14.36
N ARG A 717 -13.34 -7.31 14.64
CA ARG A 717 -12.14 -7.65 13.86
C ARG A 717 -12.39 -8.94 13.09
N VAL A 718 -12.04 -8.91 11.80
CA VAL A 718 -12.10 -10.06 10.90
C VAL A 718 -10.69 -10.41 10.46
N VAL A 719 -10.36 -11.69 10.50
CA VAL A 719 -9.16 -12.24 9.87
C VAL A 719 -9.59 -13.39 8.97
N GLN A 720 -9.10 -13.39 7.75
CA GLN A 720 -9.35 -14.43 6.76
C GLN A 720 -8.19 -15.44 6.73
N THR A 721 -8.37 -16.62 6.14
CA THR A 721 -7.32 -17.66 6.09
C THR A 721 -6.14 -17.29 5.20
N ASP A 722 -6.33 -16.35 4.28
CA ASP A 722 -5.27 -15.68 3.50
C ASP A 722 -4.62 -14.49 4.24
N MET A 723 -5.00 -14.29 5.52
CA MET A 723 -4.54 -13.24 6.43
C MET A 723 -4.89 -11.80 6.01
N GLU A 724 -5.79 -11.61 5.04
CA GLU A 724 -6.47 -10.32 4.87
C GLU A 724 -7.36 -10.04 6.10
N MET A 725 -7.45 -8.76 6.49
CA MET A 725 -8.09 -8.31 7.72
C MET A 725 -9.07 -7.17 7.48
N ALA A 726 -10.05 -7.03 8.39
CA ALA A 726 -10.91 -5.85 8.50
C ALA A 726 -11.20 -5.47 9.95
N TRP A 727 -11.43 -4.18 10.18
CA TRP A 727 -11.81 -3.63 11.49
C TRP A 727 -12.97 -2.65 11.32
N SER A 728 -14.13 -2.94 11.92
CA SER A 728 -15.25 -1.99 11.95
C SER A 728 -14.88 -0.77 12.79
N SER A 729 -15.41 0.41 12.46
CA SER A 729 -15.39 1.48 13.46
C SER A 729 -16.17 1.08 14.72
N PRO A 730 -15.79 1.57 15.91
CA PRO A 730 -16.50 1.25 17.13
C PRO A 730 -17.89 1.91 17.20
N ILE A 731 -18.82 1.25 17.87
CA ILE A 731 -20.07 1.84 18.38
C ILE A 731 -19.81 2.22 19.84
N PHE A 732 -20.05 3.47 20.22
CA PHE A 732 -19.77 3.97 21.57
C PHE A 732 -21.05 3.96 22.40
N VAL A 733 -21.23 2.92 23.23
CA VAL A 733 -22.44 2.75 24.04
C VAL A 733 -22.20 3.26 25.45
N ASP A 734 -22.85 4.36 25.82
CA ASP A 734 -22.90 4.86 27.20
C ASP A 734 -23.94 4.06 28.00
N TYR A 735 -23.48 3.03 28.72
CA TYR A 735 -24.35 2.16 29.49
C TYR A 735 -24.63 2.77 30.87
N ALA A 736 -25.84 3.31 31.02
CA ALA A 736 -26.32 3.92 32.24
C ALA A 736 -27.08 2.87 33.07
N VAL A 737 -26.41 2.28 34.06
CA VAL A 737 -27.07 1.37 35.01
C VAL A 737 -28.05 2.19 35.85
N GLU A 738 -29.35 1.88 35.78
CA GLU A 738 -30.31 2.44 36.74
C GLU A 738 -29.91 1.97 38.15
N GLU A 739 -29.63 2.91 39.05
CA GLU A 739 -29.49 2.59 40.47
C GLU A 739 -30.86 2.14 41.00
N ASP A 740 -30.99 0.85 41.33
CA ASP A 740 -32.15 0.29 42.04
C ASP A 740 -32.37 0.91 43.43
#